data_AF-A0A1C4VNF8-F1
#
_entry.id   AF-A0A1C4VNF8-F1
#
_cell.length_a   1.000
_cell.length_b   1.000
_cell.length_c   1.000
_cell.angle_alpha   90.00
_cell.angle_beta   90.00
_cell.angle_gamma   90.00
#
_symmetry.space_group_name_H-M   'P 1'
#
loop_
_entity.id
_entity.type
_entity.pdbx_description
1 polymer ?
#
loop_
_entity_poly.entity_id
_entity_poly.type
_entity_poly.pdbx_seq_one_letter_code
_entity_poly.pdbx_strand_id
1 'polypeptide(L)'
;MRDSHVGIFDGTVFLVCDRAGDITPAADATHGLFAHDTRLLSRWQLTIDGERLSTLSIDDIQYFENRFYLVPGSQDVYVNSTLAVRRTHRLDSGLQEDLLLVNHDRRPVDLTVRIEADADFADLFAVKEGTTDRAGRHYRRVDGPRLVLGYQRERYRRETIVSATTPAEVDENGLTLRVHIEPHGRWQTRLTAEPDLAMPRGLERLSLPGRAEGHTRDKPAELREWLDRAPRLETSWEPLQNTYRQSLIDLAALRFSPFLAGAGCVLAAGLPWFMCLFGRDSILTSLQALPFAPELAATTLTVLAFRQGSRIDDFREEEPGRILHEMRYGELTAFDETPHSPYFGSADATPLFLVLLDEYERWTGDAALVRAVEQEARAAVDWIDHYADRAGNGYVSYERRNPVNGLENQCWKDSWDSISYRDGRLPGFPRATCELQGYAYDAKVRTARLAREIWHDPAYADRLEQDAADLKRRFNQDFWIDDGEYMALALDGDGRRVDALSSNVGHLLWSGIVEEPKAEALVRHLMSPAMFSGWGVRTLAEGEARYNPVGYHVGTIWPFDNSFIAWGLRRYGYADEAARIAAGILDAAAFYDGRLPEAFAGHARSDTRFPIRYPTACSPQAWSAGAPLLLLRTMLGLRPVGDDLVARPALPASLDYVALLDVIGRWGRLDAFGRSTAASGPRRYELAPQQLSAP
;
A
#
# COMPACT_ATOMS: atom_id res chain seq x y z
N MET A 1 -5.46 -4.19 24.24
CA MET A 1 -6.79 -3.64 23.90
C MET A 1 -7.30 -4.45 22.73
N ARG A 2 -8.54 -4.96 22.82
CA ARG A 2 -9.07 -5.99 21.92
C ARG A 2 -9.17 -5.44 20.50
N ASP A 3 -8.66 -6.17 19.50
CA ASP A 3 -9.07 -5.98 18.10
C ASP A 3 -10.58 -6.25 18.03
N SER A 4 -11.36 -5.19 18.19
CA SER A 4 -12.83 -5.21 18.24
C SER A 4 -13.48 -5.22 16.86
N HIS A 5 -12.66 -5.20 15.80
CA HIS A 5 -13.09 -5.05 14.42
C HIS A 5 -12.57 -6.22 13.59
N VAL A 6 -13.35 -6.57 12.57
CA VAL A 6 -13.07 -7.62 11.59
C VAL A 6 -13.30 -7.02 10.21
N GLY A 7 -12.35 -7.23 9.30
CA GLY A 7 -12.41 -6.66 7.95
C GLY A 7 -12.11 -7.68 6.85
N ILE A 8 -12.86 -7.57 5.76
CA ILE A 8 -12.59 -8.23 4.48
C ILE A 8 -12.59 -7.17 3.39
N PHE A 9 -11.88 -7.42 2.31
CA PHE A 9 -11.77 -6.48 1.20
C PHE A 9 -11.54 -7.22 -0.12
N ASP A 10 -11.86 -6.56 -1.21
CA ASP A 10 -11.62 -7.01 -2.58
C ASP A 10 -11.42 -5.79 -3.46
N GLY A 11 -10.16 -5.45 -3.73
CA GLY A 11 -9.85 -4.24 -4.50
C GLY A 11 -10.40 -2.99 -3.83
N THR A 12 -11.27 -2.23 -4.50
CA THR A 12 -11.84 -0.98 -3.95
C THR A 12 -13.10 -1.18 -3.10
N VAL A 13 -13.54 -2.42 -2.88
CA VAL A 13 -14.70 -2.76 -2.04
C VAL A 13 -14.20 -3.36 -0.74
N PHE A 14 -14.68 -2.86 0.40
CA PHE A 14 -14.27 -3.40 1.70
C PHE A 14 -15.37 -3.31 2.75
N LEU A 15 -15.33 -4.23 3.70
CA LEU A 15 -16.23 -4.31 4.84
C LEU A 15 -15.41 -4.19 6.11
N VAL A 16 -15.85 -3.33 7.02
CA VAL A 16 -15.37 -3.31 8.41
C VAL A 16 -16.59 -3.52 9.31
N CYS A 17 -16.54 -4.52 10.18
CA CYS A 17 -17.64 -4.92 11.05
C CYS A 17 -17.13 -5.33 12.44
N ASP A 18 -18.05 -5.52 13.39
CA ASP A 18 -17.71 -6.05 14.70
C ASP A 18 -17.43 -7.56 14.67
N ARG A 19 -17.08 -8.12 15.83
CA ARG A 19 -16.76 -9.55 15.98
C ARG A 19 -17.95 -10.49 15.75
N ALA A 20 -19.18 -9.99 15.67
CA ALA A 20 -20.37 -10.76 15.34
C ALA A 20 -20.73 -10.66 13.85
N GLY A 21 -19.99 -9.87 13.06
CA GLY A 21 -20.31 -9.56 11.67
C GLY A 21 -21.37 -8.46 11.53
N ASP A 22 -21.61 -7.65 12.56
CA ASP A 22 -22.56 -6.55 12.49
C ASP A 22 -21.87 -5.22 12.16
N ILE A 23 -22.55 -4.38 11.38
CA ILE A 23 -22.22 -2.98 11.19
C ILE A 23 -23.14 -2.18 12.12
N THR A 24 -22.57 -1.59 13.17
CA THR A 24 -23.30 -0.77 14.14
C THR A 24 -22.95 0.72 14.01
N PRO A 25 -23.95 1.62 13.99
CA PRO A 25 -23.70 3.06 14.04
C PRO A 25 -23.23 3.44 15.45
N ALA A 26 -21.93 3.67 15.59
CA ALA A 26 -21.28 4.22 16.79
C ALA A 26 -20.65 5.59 16.46
N ALA A 27 -20.39 6.43 17.46
CA ALA A 27 -19.84 7.78 17.25
C ALA A 27 -18.38 7.76 16.72
N ASP A 28 -17.69 6.62 16.82
CA ASP A 28 -16.35 6.31 16.29
C ASP A 28 -16.42 5.37 15.06
N ALA A 29 -17.59 5.24 14.41
CA ALA A 29 -17.90 4.20 13.43
C ALA A 29 -17.08 4.26 12.14
N THR A 30 -15.95 3.56 12.18
CA THR A 30 -15.24 3.05 11.00
C THR A 30 -15.96 1.85 10.36
N HIS A 31 -16.97 1.28 11.04
CA HIS A 31 -17.78 0.19 10.49
C HIS A 31 -18.56 0.64 9.25
N GLY A 32 -18.62 -0.25 8.26
CA GLY A 32 -19.39 -0.05 7.05
C GLY A 32 -19.01 -1.00 5.93
N LEU A 33 -19.91 -1.12 4.95
CA LEU A 33 -19.56 -1.61 3.61
C LEU A 33 -19.21 -0.40 2.77
N PHE A 34 -18.03 -0.38 2.19
CA PHE A 34 -17.53 0.72 1.38
C PHE A 34 -17.23 0.24 -0.03
N ALA A 35 -17.54 1.09 -1.02
CA ALA A 35 -17.05 0.93 -2.38
C ALA A 35 -16.84 2.31 -3.00
N HIS A 36 -15.74 2.48 -3.75
CA HIS A 36 -15.45 3.71 -4.49
C HIS A 36 -15.56 4.97 -3.61
N ASP A 37 -14.85 4.94 -2.47
CA ASP A 37 -14.81 6.01 -1.46
C ASP A 37 -16.19 6.37 -0.86
N THR A 38 -17.21 5.50 -0.94
CA THR A 38 -18.54 5.73 -0.36
C THR A 38 -18.94 4.61 0.60
N ARG A 39 -19.42 4.95 1.80
CA ARG A 39 -20.04 4.01 2.75
C ARG A 39 -21.45 3.62 2.30
N LEU A 40 -21.55 2.50 1.59
CA LEU A 40 -22.77 1.94 1.04
C LEU A 40 -23.72 1.33 2.09
N LEU A 41 -23.18 0.87 3.22
CA LEU A 41 -23.95 0.46 4.40
C LEU A 41 -23.33 1.07 5.65
N SER A 42 -24.13 1.78 6.42
CA SER A 42 -23.80 2.27 7.77
C SER A 42 -24.43 1.41 8.87
N ARG A 43 -25.35 0.52 8.50
CA ARG A 43 -25.94 -0.49 9.40
C ARG A 43 -26.19 -1.80 8.66
N TRP A 44 -25.85 -2.90 9.32
CA TRP A 44 -26.11 -4.28 8.90
C TRP A 44 -26.12 -5.14 10.17
N GLN A 45 -27.29 -5.34 10.75
CA GLN A 45 -27.41 -5.98 12.07
C GLN A 45 -28.33 -7.19 12.00
N LEU A 46 -27.81 -8.34 12.42
CA LEU A 46 -28.58 -9.58 12.53
C LEU A 46 -29.12 -9.76 13.95
N THR A 47 -30.42 -9.94 14.06
CA THR A 47 -31.08 -10.39 15.29
C THR A 47 -31.92 -11.64 15.06
N ILE A 48 -32.01 -12.49 16.07
CA ILE A 48 -32.88 -13.67 16.10
C ILE A 48 -33.80 -13.51 17.30
N ASP A 49 -35.11 -13.52 17.06
CA ASP A 49 -36.16 -13.24 18.05
C ASP A 49 -35.95 -11.93 18.82
N GLY A 50 -35.36 -10.93 18.15
CA GLY A 50 -35.05 -9.62 18.72
C GLY A 50 -33.75 -9.55 19.52
N GLU A 51 -33.03 -10.66 19.69
CA GLU A 51 -31.75 -10.70 20.39
C GLU A 51 -30.55 -10.62 19.44
N ARG A 52 -29.50 -9.90 19.85
CA ARG A 52 -28.20 -9.91 19.17
C ARG A 52 -27.47 -11.21 19.44
N LEU A 53 -26.53 -11.54 18.54
CA LEU A 53 -25.74 -12.75 18.64
C LEU A 53 -24.44 -12.54 19.39
N SER A 54 -24.01 -13.55 20.13
CA SER A 54 -22.70 -13.61 20.77
C SER A 54 -21.72 -14.46 19.97
N THR A 55 -20.49 -13.96 19.80
CA THR A 55 -19.43 -14.66 19.08
C THR A 55 -18.78 -15.75 19.92
N LEU A 56 -18.78 -16.98 19.41
CA LEU A 56 -17.99 -18.08 19.95
C LEU A 56 -16.59 -18.10 19.34
N SER A 57 -16.51 -18.04 18.01
CA SER A 57 -15.25 -18.01 17.27
C SER A 57 -15.41 -17.32 15.92
N ILE A 58 -14.29 -16.85 15.38
CA ILE A 58 -14.17 -16.26 14.05
C ILE A 58 -13.09 -17.05 13.33
N ASP A 59 -13.36 -17.38 12.08
CA ASP A 59 -12.45 -18.06 11.18
C ASP A 59 -12.20 -17.11 10.00
N ASP A 60 -11.01 -16.51 9.99
CA ASP A 60 -10.53 -15.60 8.95
C ASP A 60 -9.92 -16.45 7.82
N ILE A 61 -10.80 -16.96 6.94
CA ILE A 61 -10.44 -18.01 5.99
C ILE A 61 -9.58 -17.46 4.86
N GLN A 62 -9.98 -16.31 4.30
CA GLN A 62 -9.31 -15.59 3.21
C GLN A 62 -9.56 -14.09 3.33
N TYR A 63 -8.80 -13.26 2.62
CA TYR A 63 -8.95 -11.80 2.64
C TYR A 63 -10.34 -11.29 2.22
N PHE A 64 -11.11 -12.09 1.48
CA PHE A 64 -12.45 -11.79 0.98
C PHE A 64 -13.56 -12.58 1.69
N GLU A 65 -13.24 -13.49 2.61
CA GLU A 65 -14.21 -14.35 3.30
C GLU A 65 -13.92 -14.50 4.79
N ASN A 66 -14.89 -14.11 5.62
CA ASN A 66 -14.87 -14.37 7.05
C ASN A 66 -16.07 -15.22 7.47
N ARG A 67 -15.83 -16.10 8.45
CA ARG A 67 -16.86 -17.00 8.98
C ARG A 67 -16.99 -16.83 10.48
N PHE A 68 -18.21 -16.56 10.92
CA PHE A 68 -18.55 -16.32 12.32
C PHE A 68 -19.38 -17.48 12.84
N TYR A 69 -18.99 -18.02 13.99
CA TYR A 69 -19.75 -19.03 14.73
C TYR A 69 -20.35 -18.36 15.95
N LEU A 70 -21.68 -18.29 15.98
CA LEU A 70 -22.45 -17.43 16.85
C LEU A 70 -23.59 -18.19 17.52
N VAL A 71 -24.14 -17.60 18.58
CA VAL A 71 -25.31 -18.08 19.31
C VAL A 71 -26.20 -16.89 19.71
N PRO A 72 -27.53 -17.05 19.78
CA PRO A 72 -28.40 -15.99 20.32
C PRO A 72 -28.14 -15.70 21.80
N GLY A 73 -28.26 -14.43 22.18
CA GLY A 73 -28.18 -13.99 23.57
C GLY A 73 -26.76 -14.06 24.16
N SER A 74 -26.63 -13.72 25.44
CA SER A 74 -25.38 -13.88 26.20
C SER A 74 -25.30 -15.26 26.85
N GLN A 75 -24.24 -16.02 26.60
CA GLN A 75 -24.04 -17.30 27.28
C GLN A 75 -23.52 -17.10 28.70
N ASP A 76 -24.14 -17.79 29.64
CA ASP A 76 -23.66 -17.99 31.01
C ASP A 76 -23.37 -19.47 31.23
N VAL A 77 -22.51 -19.81 32.20
CA VAL A 77 -22.04 -21.18 32.51
C VAL A 77 -23.19 -22.18 32.74
N TYR A 78 -24.40 -21.70 32.99
CA TYR A 78 -25.57 -22.50 33.33
C TYR A 78 -26.62 -22.61 32.20
N VAL A 79 -26.46 -21.90 31.07
CA VAL A 79 -27.43 -21.90 29.95
C VAL A 79 -26.71 -22.13 28.62
N ASN A 80 -26.82 -23.35 28.09
CA ASN A 80 -26.34 -23.68 26.75
C ASN A 80 -27.40 -23.30 25.72
N SER A 81 -27.06 -22.46 24.74
CA SER A 81 -27.93 -22.26 23.58
C SER A 81 -28.07 -23.57 22.79
N THR A 82 -29.31 -23.93 22.46
CA THR A 82 -29.62 -25.06 21.56
C THR A 82 -29.60 -24.64 20.09
N LEU A 83 -29.44 -23.36 19.78
CA LEU A 83 -29.35 -22.84 18.42
C LEU A 83 -27.91 -22.44 18.09
N ALA A 84 -27.34 -23.06 17.05
CA ALA A 84 -26.08 -22.63 16.48
C ALA A 84 -26.32 -21.77 15.24
N VAL A 85 -25.62 -20.65 15.15
CA VAL A 85 -25.71 -19.71 14.04
C VAL A 85 -24.34 -19.62 13.37
N ARG A 86 -24.31 -19.71 12.04
CA ARG A 86 -23.10 -19.50 11.27
C ARG A 86 -23.37 -18.45 10.20
N ARG A 87 -22.60 -17.36 10.24
CA ARG A 87 -22.57 -16.33 9.20
C ARG A 87 -21.29 -16.51 8.38
N THR A 88 -21.39 -16.42 7.07
CA THR A 88 -20.21 -16.34 6.19
C THR A 88 -20.34 -15.11 5.33
N HIS A 89 -19.50 -14.11 5.58
CA HIS A 89 -19.41 -12.91 4.76
C HIS A 89 -18.45 -13.16 3.61
N ARG A 90 -18.87 -12.81 2.40
CA ARG A 90 -18.03 -12.75 1.21
C ARG A 90 -18.19 -11.41 0.53
N LEU A 91 -17.07 -10.82 0.11
CA LEU A 91 -17.12 -9.70 -0.81
C LEU A 91 -17.00 -10.17 -2.25
N ASP A 92 -17.74 -9.50 -3.11
CA ASP A 92 -17.58 -9.53 -4.57
C ASP A 92 -17.85 -8.10 -5.08
N SER A 93 -18.87 -7.88 -5.91
CA SER A 93 -19.34 -6.53 -6.22
C SER A 93 -19.99 -5.81 -5.02
N GLY A 94 -20.39 -6.54 -3.99
CA GLY A 94 -20.97 -6.04 -2.73
C GLY A 94 -20.84 -7.10 -1.63
N LEU A 95 -21.67 -7.01 -0.59
CA LEU A 95 -21.69 -8.00 0.50
C LEU A 95 -22.62 -9.16 0.14
N GLN A 96 -22.11 -10.38 0.22
CA GLN A 96 -22.90 -11.62 0.26
C GLN A 96 -22.74 -12.26 1.64
N GLU A 97 -23.85 -12.55 2.31
CA GLU A 97 -23.86 -13.24 3.60
C GLU A 97 -24.63 -14.55 3.49
N ASP A 98 -23.94 -15.68 3.62
CA ASP A 98 -24.59 -16.99 3.82
C ASP A 98 -24.88 -17.17 5.31
N LEU A 99 -26.17 -17.27 5.66
CA LEU A 99 -26.65 -17.51 7.03
C LEU A 99 -27.13 -18.95 7.15
N LEU A 100 -26.57 -19.70 8.10
CA LEU A 100 -26.97 -21.06 8.46
C LEU A 100 -27.41 -21.09 9.93
N LEU A 101 -28.61 -21.60 10.17
CA LEU A 101 -29.16 -21.88 11.50
C LEU A 101 -29.28 -23.39 11.69
N VAL A 102 -28.81 -23.90 12.82
CA VAL A 102 -28.89 -25.32 13.18
C VAL A 102 -29.55 -25.46 14.54
N ASN A 103 -30.68 -26.16 14.58
CA ASN A 103 -31.39 -26.47 15.81
C ASN A 103 -30.79 -27.75 16.41
N HIS A 104 -30.19 -27.68 17.59
CA HIS A 104 -29.68 -28.84 18.33
C HIS A 104 -30.65 -29.37 19.39
N ASP A 105 -31.82 -28.75 19.55
CA ASP A 105 -32.87 -29.23 20.45
C ASP A 105 -33.62 -30.44 19.85
N ARG A 106 -34.32 -31.16 20.72
CA ARG A 106 -35.23 -32.26 20.39
C ARG A 106 -36.64 -31.78 20.01
N ARG A 107 -36.88 -30.47 20.02
CA ARG A 107 -38.16 -29.83 19.69
C ARG A 107 -37.98 -28.91 18.48
N PRO A 108 -39.02 -28.78 17.62
CA PRO A 108 -38.99 -27.79 16.55
C PRO A 108 -38.95 -26.38 17.14
N VAL A 109 -38.33 -25.46 16.40
CA VAL A 109 -38.24 -24.04 16.76
C VAL A 109 -38.80 -23.18 15.64
N ASP A 110 -39.59 -22.18 16.02
CA ASP A 110 -40.06 -21.10 15.15
C ASP A 110 -39.31 -19.84 15.53
N LEU A 111 -38.56 -19.28 14.58
CA LEU A 111 -37.64 -18.16 14.79
C LEU A 111 -38.02 -17.00 13.88
N THR A 112 -37.86 -15.78 14.40
CA THR A 112 -37.91 -14.54 13.62
C THR A 112 -36.49 -14.05 13.39
N VAL A 113 -36.00 -14.19 12.16
CA VAL A 113 -34.68 -13.68 11.75
C VAL A 113 -34.86 -12.30 11.14
N ARG A 114 -34.18 -11.30 11.68
CA ARG A 114 -34.27 -9.92 11.20
C ARG A 114 -32.88 -9.39 10.82
N ILE A 115 -32.79 -8.83 9.63
CA ILE A 115 -31.65 -8.02 9.19
C ILE A 115 -32.11 -6.58 9.12
N GLU A 116 -31.50 -5.71 9.92
CA GLU A 116 -31.66 -4.26 9.80
C GLU A 116 -30.54 -3.70 8.94
N ALA A 117 -30.90 -2.94 7.91
CA ALA A 117 -29.98 -2.34 6.97
C ALA A 117 -30.23 -0.83 6.86
N ASP A 118 -29.15 -0.05 6.87
CA ASP A 118 -29.21 1.40 6.65
C ASP A 118 -27.94 1.87 5.93
N ALA A 119 -28.05 3.00 5.25
CA ALA A 119 -26.98 3.57 4.45
C ALA A 119 -26.99 5.10 4.56
N ASP A 120 -25.83 5.66 4.90
CA ASP A 120 -25.61 7.10 4.93
C ASP A 120 -24.86 7.62 3.70
N PHE A 121 -24.37 6.72 2.83
CA PHE A 121 -23.62 7.06 1.61
C PHE A 121 -22.50 8.07 1.86
N ALA A 122 -21.89 8.00 3.05
CA ALA A 122 -20.86 8.94 3.45
C ALA A 122 -19.57 8.71 2.62
N ASP A 123 -19.08 9.77 1.98
CA ASP A 123 -17.72 9.86 1.46
C ASP A 123 -16.70 9.49 2.55
N LEU A 124 -15.68 8.72 2.16
CA LEU A 124 -14.65 8.17 3.03
C LEU A 124 -13.94 9.24 3.87
N PHE A 125 -13.66 10.42 3.30
CA PHE A 125 -13.02 11.51 4.05
C PHE A 125 -13.92 12.04 5.16
N ALA A 126 -15.22 12.15 4.89
CA ALA A 126 -16.18 12.61 5.89
C ALA A 126 -16.33 11.58 7.02
N VAL A 127 -16.29 10.28 6.72
CA VAL A 127 -16.24 9.22 7.75
C VAL A 127 -14.99 9.35 8.61
N LYS A 128 -13.83 9.62 8.00
CA LYS A 128 -12.56 9.82 8.70
C LYS A 128 -12.58 11.06 9.61
N GLU A 129 -13.25 12.14 9.17
CA GLU A 129 -13.37 13.41 9.91
C GLU A 129 -14.55 13.43 10.91
N GLY A 130 -15.41 12.40 10.89
CA GLY A 130 -16.62 12.36 11.71
C GLY A 130 -17.71 13.32 11.25
N THR A 131 -17.70 13.74 9.97
CA THR A 131 -18.71 14.62 9.38
C THR A 131 -19.74 13.79 8.59
N THR A 132 -21.03 13.94 8.89
CA THR A 132 -22.11 13.16 8.24
C THR A 132 -23.17 14.03 7.59
N ASP A 133 -23.00 15.35 7.56
CA ASP A 133 -23.99 16.25 6.94
C ASP A 133 -23.83 16.24 5.41
N ARG A 134 -24.94 16.04 4.68
CA ARG A 134 -24.93 15.81 3.23
C ARG A 134 -25.87 16.75 2.51
N ALA A 135 -25.41 17.28 1.38
CA ALA A 135 -26.21 18.18 0.55
C ALA A 135 -27.29 17.46 -0.29
N GLY A 136 -27.20 16.14 -0.45
CA GLY A 136 -28.14 15.33 -1.22
C GLY A 136 -29.34 14.82 -0.43
N ARG A 137 -30.23 14.12 -1.12
CA ARG A 137 -31.45 13.51 -0.56
C ARG A 137 -31.29 12.00 -0.43
N HIS A 138 -31.56 11.50 0.77
CA HIS A 138 -31.73 10.07 1.03
C HIS A 138 -33.15 9.62 0.69
N TYR A 139 -33.28 8.38 0.21
CA TYR A 139 -34.56 7.72 0.03
C TYR A 139 -34.45 6.22 0.27
N ARG A 140 -35.59 5.61 0.58
CA ARG A 140 -35.73 4.17 0.74
C ARG A 140 -36.93 3.72 -0.09
N ARG A 141 -36.84 2.55 -0.72
CA ARG A 141 -37.92 1.99 -1.51
C ARG A 141 -37.97 0.48 -1.34
N VAL A 142 -39.15 -0.05 -1.03
CA VAL A 142 -39.44 -1.48 -1.12
C VAL A 142 -39.86 -1.80 -2.55
N ASP A 143 -39.11 -2.68 -3.20
CA ASP A 143 -39.32 -3.11 -4.59
C ASP A 143 -39.49 -4.62 -4.64
N GLY A 144 -40.73 -5.07 -4.41
CA GLY A 144 -41.06 -6.50 -4.27
C GLY A 144 -40.28 -7.15 -3.11
N PRO A 145 -39.41 -8.15 -3.38
CA PRO A 145 -38.61 -8.81 -2.34
C PRO A 145 -37.28 -8.09 -2.03
N ARG A 146 -37.12 -6.83 -2.44
CA ARG A 146 -35.87 -6.07 -2.31
C ARG A 146 -36.07 -4.77 -1.56
N LEU A 147 -35.10 -4.40 -0.73
CA LEU A 147 -34.99 -3.07 -0.14
C LEU A 147 -33.93 -2.29 -0.91
N VAL A 148 -34.32 -1.13 -1.45
CA VAL A 148 -33.40 -0.19 -2.10
C VAL A 148 -33.15 0.97 -1.14
N LEU A 149 -31.90 1.11 -0.72
CA LEU A 149 -31.40 2.30 -0.01
C LEU A 149 -30.73 3.20 -1.05
N GLY A 150 -31.03 4.49 -1.07
CA GLY A 150 -30.53 5.39 -2.10
C GLY A 150 -30.16 6.77 -1.60
N TYR A 151 -29.18 7.36 -2.29
CA TYR A 151 -28.76 8.75 -2.14
C TYR A 151 -28.68 9.40 -3.52
N GLN A 152 -29.19 10.62 -3.62
CA GLN A 152 -29.08 11.42 -4.83
C GLN A 152 -28.75 12.88 -4.52
N ARG A 153 -27.68 13.39 -5.14
CA ARG A 153 -27.34 14.81 -5.24
C ARG A 153 -27.23 15.17 -6.70
N GLU A 154 -28.20 15.92 -7.23
CA GLU A 154 -28.27 16.26 -8.66
C GLU A 154 -28.12 15.02 -9.57
N ARG A 155 -27.02 14.95 -10.33
CA ARG A 155 -26.67 13.81 -11.20
C ARG A 155 -26.04 12.65 -10.43
N TYR A 156 -25.41 12.89 -9.29
CA TYR A 156 -24.74 11.85 -8.52
C TYR A 156 -25.78 10.96 -7.82
N ARG A 157 -25.80 9.67 -8.15
CA ARG A 157 -26.71 8.67 -7.56
C ARG A 157 -25.93 7.44 -7.10
N ARG A 158 -26.27 6.97 -5.92
CA ARG A 158 -25.76 5.72 -5.33
C ARG A 158 -26.92 4.97 -4.71
N GLU A 159 -27.00 3.67 -4.99
CA GLU A 159 -27.97 2.79 -4.36
C GLU A 159 -27.30 1.54 -3.83
N THR A 160 -27.88 0.98 -2.77
CA THR A 160 -27.55 -0.34 -2.24
C THR A 160 -28.84 -1.16 -2.26
N ILE A 161 -28.82 -2.27 -2.99
CA ILE A 161 -29.95 -3.18 -3.15
C ILE A 161 -29.74 -4.35 -2.19
N VAL A 162 -30.62 -4.46 -1.19
CA VAL A 162 -30.62 -5.54 -0.21
C VAL A 162 -31.66 -6.59 -0.58
N SER A 163 -31.28 -7.85 -0.59
CA SER A 163 -32.18 -8.96 -0.93
C SER A 163 -31.83 -10.26 -0.20
N ALA A 164 -32.73 -11.24 -0.26
CA ALA A 164 -32.54 -12.58 0.28
C ALA A 164 -32.96 -13.65 -0.75
N THR A 165 -32.33 -14.83 -0.72
CA THR A 165 -32.71 -15.97 -1.58
C THR A 165 -34.00 -16.66 -1.15
N THR A 166 -34.38 -16.50 0.12
CA THR A 166 -35.64 -17.02 0.67
C THR A 166 -36.67 -15.91 0.79
N PRO A 167 -37.97 -16.21 0.70
CA PRO A 167 -39.01 -15.21 0.90
C PRO A 167 -38.84 -14.46 2.23
N ALA A 168 -38.91 -13.14 2.18
CA ALA A 168 -38.79 -12.25 3.33
C ALA A 168 -39.89 -11.18 3.29
N GLU A 169 -40.39 -10.79 4.46
CA GLU A 169 -41.18 -9.57 4.63
C GLU A 169 -40.21 -8.38 4.63
N VAL A 170 -40.36 -7.47 3.66
CA VAL A 170 -39.43 -6.33 3.47
C VAL A 170 -40.13 -5.03 3.85
N ASP A 171 -39.45 -4.21 4.65
CA ASP A 171 -39.87 -2.87 5.04
C ASP A 171 -38.75 -1.85 4.81
N GLU A 172 -38.99 -0.58 5.13
CA GLU A 172 -38.01 0.51 4.94
C GLU A 172 -36.76 0.43 5.84
N ASN A 173 -36.68 -0.54 6.75
CA ASN A 173 -35.57 -0.72 7.68
C ASN A 173 -34.82 -2.05 7.50
N GLY A 174 -35.28 -2.94 6.61
CA GLY A 174 -34.64 -4.24 6.41
C GLY A 174 -35.55 -5.39 6.00
N LEU A 175 -35.10 -6.61 6.29
CA LEU A 175 -35.73 -7.88 5.88
C LEU A 175 -36.04 -8.74 7.10
N THR A 176 -37.27 -9.27 7.18
CA THR A 176 -37.73 -10.22 8.20
C THR A 176 -38.02 -11.58 7.57
N LEU A 177 -37.42 -12.65 8.10
CA LEU A 177 -37.64 -14.01 7.66
C LEU A 177 -38.25 -14.83 8.80
N ARG A 178 -39.39 -15.48 8.53
CA ARG A 178 -40.01 -16.43 9.47
C ARG A 178 -39.49 -17.82 9.16
N VAL A 179 -38.84 -18.44 10.14
CA VAL A 179 -38.08 -19.67 9.95
C VAL A 179 -38.61 -20.76 10.87
N HIS A 180 -38.97 -21.91 10.30
CA HIS A 180 -39.31 -23.12 11.04
C HIS A 180 -38.19 -24.14 10.88
N ILE A 181 -37.64 -24.67 11.98
CA ILE A 181 -36.57 -25.67 11.97
C ILE A 181 -36.96 -26.86 12.84
N GLU A 182 -37.10 -28.02 12.20
CA GLU A 182 -37.35 -29.30 12.86
C GLU A 182 -36.22 -29.68 13.84
N PRO A 183 -36.46 -30.60 14.80
CA PRO A 183 -35.43 -31.12 15.69
C PRO A 183 -34.20 -31.60 14.93
N HIS A 184 -33.00 -31.17 15.36
CA HIS A 184 -31.73 -31.50 14.67
C HIS A 184 -31.66 -31.06 13.20
N GLY A 185 -32.59 -30.20 12.77
CA GLY A 185 -32.68 -29.66 11.43
C GLY A 185 -31.78 -28.45 11.22
N ARG A 186 -31.75 -27.99 9.96
CA ARG A 186 -31.03 -26.79 9.56
C ARG A 186 -31.84 -25.96 8.57
N TRP A 187 -31.65 -24.65 8.64
CA TRP A 187 -32.18 -23.70 7.68
C TRP A 187 -31.06 -22.80 7.17
N GLN A 188 -31.12 -22.42 5.90
CA GLN A 188 -30.11 -21.56 5.28
C GLN A 188 -30.74 -20.54 4.34
N THR A 189 -30.13 -19.36 4.27
CA THR A 189 -30.42 -18.35 3.26
C THR A 189 -29.15 -17.59 2.89
N ARG A 190 -29.15 -16.96 1.72
CA ARG A 190 -28.16 -15.97 1.33
C ARG A 190 -28.80 -14.59 1.30
N LEU A 191 -28.18 -13.66 2.01
CA LEU A 191 -28.48 -12.25 2.01
C LEU A 191 -27.47 -11.54 1.11
N THR A 192 -27.90 -10.53 0.36
CA THR A 192 -27.02 -9.70 -0.45
C THR A 192 -27.25 -8.23 -0.18
N ALA A 193 -26.20 -7.43 -0.23
CA ALA A 193 -26.24 -5.98 -0.32
C ALA A 193 -25.33 -5.55 -1.48
N GLU A 194 -25.95 -5.36 -2.65
CA GLU A 194 -25.25 -5.07 -3.90
C GLU A 194 -25.34 -3.59 -4.23
N PRO A 195 -24.22 -2.94 -4.56
CA PRO A 195 -24.27 -1.56 -5.03
C PRO A 195 -24.85 -1.47 -6.44
N ASP A 196 -25.70 -0.47 -6.64
CA ASP A 196 -26.07 0.06 -7.95
C ASP A 196 -25.50 1.47 -8.11
N LEU A 197 -24.36 1.53 -8.79
CA LEU A 197 -23.56 2.74 -9.01
C LEU A 197 -23.86 3.30 -10.40
N ALA A 198 -25.10 3.72 -10.64
CA ALA A 198 -25.47 4.35 -11.90
C ALA A 198 -24.59 5.59 -12.14
N MET A 199 -23.78 5.55 -13.21
CA MET A 199 -22.97 6.68 -13.63
C MET A 199 -23.76 7.62 -14.55
N PRO A 200 -23.76 8.95 -14.31
CA PRO A 200 -24.37 9.91 -15.21
C PRO A 200 -23.66 9.93 -16.58
N ARG A 201 -24.44 10.12 -17.65
CA ARG A 201 -23.89 10.36 -19.00
C ARG A 201 -22.93 11.56 -18.97
N GLY A 202 -21.75 11.42 -19.60
CA GLY A 202 -20.71 12.46 -19.63
C GLY A 202 -19.63 12.38 -18.55
N LEU A 203 -19.74 11.48 -17.55
CA LEU A 203 -18.69 11.15 -16.58
C LEU A 203 -17.92 9.87 -16.96
N GLU A 204 -17.99 9.44 -18.22
CA GLU A 204 -17.34 8.22 -18.76
C GLU A 204 -15.81 8.20 -18.58
N ARG A 205 -15.18 9.38 -18.43
CA ARG A 205 -13.74 9.54 -18.13
C ARG A 205 -13.36 9.15 -16.69
N LEU A 206 -14.33 9.07 -15.77
CA LEU A 206 -14.15 8.62 -14.38
C LEU A 206 -14.38 7.11 -14.27
N SER A 207 -13.87 6.33 -15.23
CA SER A 207 -14.17 4.91 -15.36
C SER A 207 -14.06 4.21 -14.00
N LEU A 208 -15.19 3.77 -13.45
CA LEU A 208 -15.21 2.86 -12.33
C LEU A 208 -14.47 1.58 -12.79
N PRO A 209 -13.61 0.98 -11.95
CA PRO A 209 -13.15 -0.39 -12.15
C PRO A 209 -14.30 -1.26 -12.64
N GLY A 210 -14.15 -1.82 -13.84
CA GLY A 210 -15.26 -2.40 -14.58
C GLY A 210 -15.94 -3.50 -13.79
N ARG A 211 -17.27 -3.39 -13.66
CA ARG A 211 -18.17 -4.48 -13.29
C ARG A 211 -17.97 -5.58 -14.34
N ALA A 212 -17.14 -6.58 -14.05
CA ALA A 212 -17.03 -7.74 -14.92
C ALA A 212 -18.41 -8.40 -14.97
N GLU A 213 -19.07 -8.33 -16.13
CA GLU A 213 -20.39 -8.92 -16.31
C GLU A 213 -20.34 -10.45 -16.08
N GLY A 214 -21.14 -10.93 -15.13
CA GLY A 214 -21.71 -12.27 -15.15
C GLY A 214 -20.79 -13.47 -14.85
N HIS A 215 -19.53 -13.27 -14.47
CA HIS A 215 -18.66 -14.38 -14.06
C HIS A 215 -18.51 -14.39 -12.54
N THR A 216 -19.03 -15.43 -11.89
CA THR A 216 -18.65 -15.75 -10.51
C THR A 216 -17.16 -16.08 -10.53
N ARG A 217 -16.32 -15.15 -10.07
CA ARG A 217 -14.88 -15.38 -9.95
C ARG A 217 -14.65 -16.47 -8.91
N ASP A 218 -13.94 -17.53 -9.28
CA ASP A 218 -13.42 -18.50 -8.32
C ASP A 218 -12.19 -17.87 -7.63
N LYS A 219 -12.45 -16.94 -6.70
CA LYS A 219 -11.40 -16.23 -5.95
C LYS A 219 -10.43 -17.18 -5.26
N PRO A 220 -10.87 -18.31 -4.66
CA PRO A 220 -9.94 -19.34 -4.18
C PRO A 220 -9.03 -19.91 -5.27
N ALA A 221 -9.50 -20.12 -6.50
CA ALA A 221 -8.65 -20.53 -7.61
C ALA A 221 -7.70 -19.41 -8.07
N GLU A 222 -8.18 -18.18 -8.21
CA GLU A 222 -7.35 -17.02 -8.60
C GLU A 222 -6.23 -16.76 -7.59
N LEU A 223 -6.50 -16.89 -6.29
CA LEU A 223 -5.48 -16.77 -5.26
C LEU A 223 -4.48 -17.92 -5.31
N ARG A 224 -4.92 -19.16 -5.54
CA ARG A 224 -4.00 -20.30 -5.72
C ARG A 224 -3.09 -20.08 -6.92
N GLU A 225 -3.64 -19.69 -8.06
CA GLU A 225 -2.85 -19.36 -9.26
C GLU A 225 -1.88 -18.20 -9.02
N TRP A 226 -2.29 -17.17 -8.28
CA TRP A 226 -1.41 -16.09 -7.86
C TRP A 226 -0.22 -16.60 -7.04
N LEU A 227 -0.48 -17.42 -6.02
CA LEU A 227 0.56 -17.99 -5.16
C LEU A 227 1.47 -18.97 -5.90
N ASP A 228 0.92 -19.78 -6.81
CA ASP A 228 1.66 -20.79 -7.58
C ASP A 228 2.56 -20.17 -8.67
N ARG A 229 2.26 -18.93 -9.09
CA ARG A 229 3.11 -18.18 -10.04
C ARG A 229 4.31 -17.51 -9.35
N ALA A 230 4.23 -17.26 -8.05
CA ALA A 230 5.31 -16.63 -7.31
C ALA A 230 6.48 -17.62 -7.05
N PRO A 231 7.73 -17.14 -6.96
CA PRO A 231 8.89 -17.99 -6.63
C PRO A 231 8.70 -18.77 -5.32
N ARG A 232 9.11 -20.04 -5.26
CA ARG A 232 8.94 -20.84 -4.03
C ARG A 232 10.03 -20.50 -3.02
N LEU A 233 9.64 -20.06 -1.83
CA LEU A 233 10.55 -19.81 -0.71
C LEU A 233 10.75 -21.06 0.16
N GLU A 234 12.00 -21.46 0.35
CA GLU A 234 12.43 -22.44 1.35
C GLU A 234 13.41 -21.76 2.32
N THR A 235 13.23 -21.96 3.62
CA THR A 235 14.03 -21.30 4.64
C THR A 235 14.07 -22.12 5.92
N SER A 236 15.14 -21.95 6.72
CA SER A 236 15.22 -22.51 8.07
C SER A 236 14.34 -21.79 9.10
N TRP A 237 13.72 -20.67 8.73
CA TRP A 237 12.99 -19.80 9.65
C TRP A 237 11.51 -19.69 9.27
N GLU A 238 10.65 -20.40 10.00
CA GLU A 238 9.21 -20.49 9.77
C GLU A 238 8.49 -19.12 9.74
N PRO A 239 8.77 -18.16 10.64
CA PRO A 239 8.19 -16.82 10.56
C PRO A 239 8.41 -16.13 9.20
N LEU A 240 9.57 -16.28 8.57
CA LEU A 240 9.83 -15.72 7.25
C LEU A 240 8.98 -16.39 6.17
N GLN A 241 8.76 -17.70 6.26
CA GLN A 241 7.87 -18.41 5.34
C GLN A 241 6.43 -17.91 5.45
N ASN A 242 5.95 -17.68 6.68
CA ASN A 242 4.62 -17.14 6.95
C ASN A 242 4.51 -15.68 6.45
N THR A 243 5.49 -14.82 6.76
CA THR A 243 5.54 -13.44 6.26
C THR A 243 5.55 -13.38 4.74
N TYR A 244 6.35 -14.22 4.07
CA TYR A 244 6.39 -14.26 2.61
C TYR A 244 5.03 -14.61 2.00
N ARG A 245 4.39 -15.65 2.51
CA ARG A 245 3.05 -16.06 2.06
C ARG A 245 2.01 -14.98 2.33
N GLN A 246 2.05 -14.37 3.52
CA GLN A 246 1.12 -13.30 3.90
C GLN A 246 1.29 -12.06 3.03
N SER A 247 2.52 -11.65 2.73
CA SER A 247 2.84 -10.57 1.78
C SER A 247 2.18 -10.80 0.41
N LEU A 248 2.29 -12.01 -0.14
CA LEU A 248 1.66 -12.33 -1.43
C LEU A 248 0.12 -12.30 -1.34
N ILE A 249 -0.47 -12.79 -0.25
CA ILE A 249 -1.92 -12.74 -0.02
C ILE A 249 -2.40 -11.29 0.09
N ASP A 250 -1.69 -10.45 0.83
CA ASP A 250 -2.05 -9.03 1.01
C ASP A 250 -1.93 -8.25 -0.30
N LEU A 251 -0.88 -8.51 -1.10
CA LEU A 251 -0.78 -7.94 -2.44
C LEU A 251 -1.91 -8.43 -3.34
N ALA A 252 -2.26 -9.72 -3.31
CA ALA A 252 -3.37 -10.25 -4.09
C ALA A 252 -4.71 -9.58 -3.74
N ALA A 253 -4.90 -9.30 -2.46
CA ALA A 253 -6.11 -8.72 -1.90
C ALA A 253 -6.27 -7.22 -2.23
N LEU A 254 -5.14 -6.49 -2.32
CA LEU A 254 -5.11 -5.08 -2.69
C LEU A 254 -5.23 -4.84 -4.21
N ARG A 255 -5.21 -5.91 -5.04
CA ARG A 255 -5.38 -5.77 -6.49
C ARG A 255 -6.81 -5.35 -6.84
N PHE A 256 -6.91 -4.40 -7.76
CA PHE A 256 -8.15 -4.09 -8.45
C PHE A 256 -7.89 -3.81 -9.93
N SER A 257 -8.91 -4.02 -10.76
CA SER A 257 -8.81 -3.87 -12.22
C SER A 257 -9.35 -2.51 -12.63
N PRO A 258 -8.51 -1.50 -12.88
CA PRO A 258 -8.99 -0.27 -13.49
C PRO A 258 -9.48 -0.59 -14.90
N PHE A 259 -10.51 0.10 -15.38
CA PHE A 259 -11.09 -0.12 -16.71
C PHE A 259 -10.04 -0.16 -17.84
N LEU A 260 -8.98 0.64 -17.69
CA LEU A 260 -7.91 0.81 -18.67
C LEU A 260 -6.90 -0.34 -18.69
N ALA A 261 -6.86 -1.20 -17.65
CA ALA A 261 -5.87 -2.28 -17.57
C ALA A 261 -6.29 -3.55 -18.33
N GLY A 262 -7.49 -3.60 -18.92
CA GLY A 262 -8.02 -4.83 -19.52
C GLY A 262 -8.10 -5.94 -18.48
N ALA A 263 -7.27 -6.98 -18.60
CA ALA A 263 -7.13 -8.07 -17.63
C ALA A 263 -6.10 -7.79 -16.51
N GLY A 264 -5.30 -6.72 -16.62
CA GLY A 264 -4.30 -6.35 -15.62
C GLY A 264 -4.91 -5.75 -14.35
N CYS A 265 -4.13 -5.73 -13.27
CA CYS A 265 -4.54 -5.11 -12.00
C CYS A 265 -3.49 -4.12 -11.50
N VAL A 266 -3.96 -3.04 -10.87
CA VAL A 266 -3.13 -2.14 -10.06
C VAL A 266 -3.40 -2.40 -8.58
N LEU A 267 -2.58 -1.82 -7.71
CA LEU A 267 -2.71 -1.97 -6.27
C LEU A 267 -3.43 -0.77 -5.67
N ALA A 268 -4.36 -1.04 -4.75
CA ALA A 268 -4.78 -0.09 -3.75
C ALA A 268 -3.64 0.16 -2.76
N ALA A 269 -3.49 1.40 -2.28
CA ALA A 269 -2.44 1.72 -1.30
C ALA A 269 -2.66 0.99 0.03
N GLY A 270 -3.87 1.03 0.60
CA GLY A 270 -4.19 0.18 1.76
C GLY A 270 -5.44 0.52 2.53
N LEU A 271 -5.79 -0.40 3.43
CA LEU A 271 -7.06 -0.45 4.13
C LEU A 271 -6.99 0.29 5.48
N PRO A 272 -8.00 1.12 5.84
CA PRO A 272 -9.25 1.39 5.12
C PRO A 272 -9.24 2.67 4.28
N TRP A 273 -8.27 3.57 4.47
CA TRP A 273 -8.36 4.95 3.99
C TRP A 273 -7.83 5.17 2.57
N PHE A 274 -7.04 4.23 2.04
CA PHE A 274 -6.30 4.39 0.80
C PHE A 274 -6.65 3.29 -0.22
N MET A 275 -7.92 2.88 -0.26
CA MET A 275 -8.43 1.84 -1.16
C MET A 275 -8.65 2.34 -2.60
N CYS A 276 -7.64 2.98 -3.19
CA CYS A 276 -7.66 3.51 -4.55
C CYS A 276 -6.24 3.55 -5.17
N LEU A 277 -6.12 4.01 -6.41
CA LEU A 277 -4.82 4.12 -7.08
C LEU A 277 -4.00 5.26 -6.46
N PHE A 278 -2.85 4.92 -5.90
CA PHE A 278 -1.80 5.85 -5.51
C PHE A 278 -0.56 5.63 -6.37
N GLY A 279 -0.10 6.67 -7.08
CA GLY A 279 0.99 6.55 -8.04
C GLY A 279 2.29 6.10 -7.37
N ARG A 280 2.74 6.85 -6.36
CA ARG A 280 3.95 6.54 -5.58
C ARG A 280 3.90 5.15 -4.97
N ASP A 281 2.83 4.82 -4.24
CA ASP A 281 2.68 3.55 -3.52
C ASP A 281 2.71 2.36 -4.49
N SER A 282 2.02 2.48 -5.63
CA SER A 282 2.02 1.45 -6.67
C SER A 282 3.41 1.26 -7.26
N ILE A 283 4.16 2.35 -7.49
CA ILE A 283 5.51 2.31 -8.03
C ILE A 283 6.48 1.63 -7.04
N LEU A 284 6.51 2.08 -5.79
CA LEU A 284 7.40 1.53 -4.76
C LEU A 284 7.08 0.06 -4.48
N THR A 285 5.80 -0.30 -4.41
CA THR A 285 5.39 -1.70 -4.23
C THR A 285 5.79 -2.56 -5.43
N SER A 286 5.66 -2.03 -6.65
CA SER A 286 6.09 -2.73 -7.86
C SER A 286 7.61 -2.97 -7.89
N LEU A 287 8.43 -2.00 -7.45
CA LEU A 287 9.87 -2.17 -7.28
C LEU A 287 10.22 -3.26 -6.27
N GLN A 288 9.48 -3.33 -5.17
CA GLN A 288 9.67 -4.32 -4.11
C GLN A 288 9.27 -5.74 -4.57
N ALA A 289 8.17 -5.86 -5.30
CA ALA A 289 7.59 -7.13 -5.74
C ALA A 289 8.16 -7.64 -7.08
N LEU A 290 9.01 -6.87 -7.77
CA LEU A 290 9.42 -7.15 -9.15
C LEU A 290 9.95 -8.58 -9.41
N PRO A 291 10.79 -9.19 -8.54
CA PRO A 291 11.24 -10.58 -8.73
C PRO A 291 10.14 -11.65 -8.57
N PHE A 292 8.99 -11.26 -8.03
CA PHE A 292 7.94 -12.17 -7.57
C PHE A 292 6.63 -12.03 -8.35
N ALA A 293 6.28 -10.80 -8.72
CA ALA A 293 5.06 -10.45 -9.44
C ALA A 293 5.30 -9.27 -10.41
N PRO A 294 6.13 -9.46 -11.47
CA PRO A 294 6.48 -8.38 -12.40
C PRO A 294 5.29 -7.80 -13.18
N GLU A 295 4.17 -8.52 -13.27
CA GLU A 295 2.94 -8.03 -13.92
C GLU A 295 2.34 -6.79 -13.23
N LEU A 296 2.61 -6.61 -11.93
CA LEU A 296 2.17 -5.43 -11.18
C LEU A 296 2.87 -4.17 -11.69
N ALA A 297 4.17 -4.28 -11.97
CA ALA A 297 4.97 -3.19 -12.53
C ALA A 297 4.48 -2.82 -13.94
N ALA A 298 4.26 -3.82 -14.80
CA ALA A 298 3.76 -3.61 -16.15
C ALA A 298 2.44 -2.82 -16.14
N THR A 299 1.47 -3.28 -15.35
CA THR A 299 0.16 -2.61 -15.26
C THR A 299 0.27 -1.21 -14.66
N THR A 300 1.09 -1.05 -13.61
CA THR A 300 1.33 0.26 -12.97
C THR A 300 1.90 1.26 -13.97
N LEU A 301 2.93 0.87 -14.74
CA LEU A 301 3.55 1.73 -15.76
C LEU A 301 2.53 2.14 -16.83
N THR A 302 1.75 1.19 -17.36
CA THR A 302 0.74 1.49 -18.38
C THR A 302 -0.35 2.46 -17.87
N VAL A 303 -0.88 2.20 -16.68
CA VAL A 303 -1.97 3.02 -16.12
C VAL A 303 -1.48 4.42 -15.76
N LEU A 304 -0.29 4.55 -15.16
CA LEU A 304 0.27 5.85 -14.80
C LEU A 304 0.71 6.66 -16.02
N ALA A 305 1.27 6.03 -17.05
CA ALA A 305 1.57 6.68 -18.33
C ALA A 305 0.30 7.25 -18.96
N PHE A 306 -0.76 6.44 -19.05
CA PHE A 306 -2.04 6.90 -19.61
C PHE A 306 -2.68 8.06 -18.82
N ARG A 307 -2.43 8.14 -17.51
CA ARG A 307 -2.98 9.17 -16.61
C ARG A 307 -1.99 10.31 -16.31
N GLN A 308 -0.87 10.37 -17.03
CA GLN A 308 0.11 11.42 -16.86
C GLN A 308 -0.50 12.81 -17.12
N GLY A 309 -0.08 13.79 -16.34
CA GLY A 309 -0.51 15.18 -16.48
C GLY A 309 -0.15 15.73 -17.85
N SER A 310 -1.07 16.49 -18.44
CA SER A 310 -0.94 17.02 -19.82
C SER A 310 -1.22 18.52 -19.93
N ARG A 311 -1.64 19.14 -18.82
CA ARG A 311 -1.99 20.56 -18.73
C ARG A 311 -1.57 21.14 -17.39
N ILE A 312 -1.67 22.45 -17.27
CA ILE A 312 -1.47 23.16 -16.00
C ILE A 312 -2.85 23.35 -15.35
N ASP A 313 -3.04 22.80 -14.15
CA ASP A 313 -4.27 22.90 -13.36
C ASP A 313 -3.92 23.06 -11.88
N ASP A 314 -4.05 24.28 -11.35
CA ASP A 314 -3.66 24.61 -9.97
C ASP A 314 -4.53 23.90 -8.93
N PHE A 315 -5.78 23.60 -9.25
CA PHE A 315 -6.68 22.93 -8.33
C PHE A 315 -6.24 21.48 -8.11
N ARG A 316 -5.92 20.77 -9.20
CA ARG A 316 -5.45 19.38 -9.18
C ARG A 316 -3.94 19.25 -9.00
N GLU A 317 -3.23 20.39 -9.04
CA GLU A 317 -1.78 20.50 -9.08
C GLU A 317 -1.14 19.75 -10.28
N GLU A 318 -1.88 19.67 -11.38
CA GLU A 318 -1.45 19.01 -12.61
C GLU A 318 -0.42 19.88 -13.33
N GLU A 319 0.63 19.23 -13.82
CA GLU A 319 1.63 19.81 -14.71
C GLU A 319 1.94 18.79 -15.83
N PRO A 320 2.28 19.23 -17.05
CA PRO A 320 2.70 18.33 -18.12
C PRO A 320 3.85 17.41 -17.68
N GLY A 321 3.70 16.11 -17.91
CA GLY A 321 4.71 15.10 -17.55
C GLY A 321 4.60 14.58 -16.11
N ARG A 322 3.83 15.23 -15.24
CA ARG A 322 3.71 14.85 -13.82
C ARG A 322 2.89 13.58 -13.67
N ILE A 323 3.35 12.65 -12.82
CA ILE A 323 2.60 11.43 -12.46
C ILE A 323 1.68 11.73 -11.27
N LEU A 324 0.46 11.18 -11.29
CA LEU A 324 -0.55 11.44 -10.26
C LEU A 324 -0.11 10.95 -8.87
N HIS A 325 -0.58 11.67 -7.84
CA HIS A 325 -0.51 11.24 -6.45
C HIS A 325 -1.56 10.17 -6.17
N GLU A 326 -2.85 10.51 -6.36
CA GLU A 326 -3.96 9.58 -6.13
C GLU A 326 -5.16 9.84 -7.04
N MET A 327 -6.04 8.84 -7.15
CA MET A 327 -7.32 8.94 -7.86
C MET A 327 -8.46 8.37 -7.02
N ARG A 328 -9.47 9.20 -6.74
CA ARG A 328 -10.66 8.93 -5.93
C ARG A 328 -11.93 9.00 -6.77
N TYR A 329 -13.00 8.41 -6.25
CA TYR A 329 -14.28 8.24 -6.95
C TYR A 329 -15.50 8.67 -6.11
N GLY A 330 -15.25 9.25 -4.94
CA GLY A 330 -16.26 9.70 -3.98
C GLY A 330 -17.05 10.94 -4.45
N GLU A 331 -18.11 11.24 -3.71
CA GLU A 331 -19.02 12.35 -4.00
C GLU A 331 -18.25 13.69 -4.08
N LEU A 332 -17.34 13.94 -3.15
CA LEU A 332 -16.61 15.20 -3.08
C LEU A 332 -15.80 15.48 -4.35
N THR A 333 -15.24 14.43 -4.96
CA THR A 333 -14.53 14.55 -6.24
C THR A 333 -15.46 14.73 -7.44
N ALA A 334 -16.68 14.18 -7.40
CA ALA A 334 -17.64 14.29 -8.50
C ALA A 334 -18.17 15.72 -8.71
N PHE A 335 -18.04 16.57 -7.68
CA PHE A 335 -18.41 17.99 -7.67
C PHE A 335 -17.19 18.93 -7.62
N ASP A 336 -15.96 18.41 -7.79
CA ASP A 336 -14.71 19.17 -7.70
C ASP A 336 -14.60 19.97 -6.37
N GLU A 337 -15.12 19.43 -5.27
CA GLU A 337 -14.92 19.99 -3.92
C GLU A 337 -13.54 19.60 -3.36
N THR A 338 -13.01 18.47 -3.82
CA THR A 338 -11.65 18.01 -3.54
C THR A 338 -10.90 17.68 -4.83
N PRO A 339 -9.57 17.80 -4.87
CA PRO A 339 -8.80 17.71 -6.12
C PRO A 339 -8.51 16.28 -6.60
N HIS A 340 -8.96 15.25 -5.88
CA HIS A 340 -8.51 13.85 -6.03
C HIS A 340 -9.04 13.09 -7.25
N SER A 341 -9.35 13.76 -8.38
CA SER A 341 -9.88 13.10 -9.58
C SER A 341 -9.28 13.56 -10.92
N PRO A 342 -8.01 13.25 -11.21
CA PRO A 342 -6.96 12.80 -10.29
C PRO A 342 -6.23 14.00 -9.64
N TYR A 343 -5.58 13.75 -8.49
CA TYR A 343 -4.71 14.74 -7.83
C TYR A 343 -3.25 14.44 -8.09
N PHE A 344 -2.45 15.48 -8.31
CA PHE A 344 -1.04 15.39 -8.71
C PHE A 344 -0.07 15.93 -7.65
N GLY A 345 -0.47 16.13 -6.40
CA GLY A 345 0.39 16.63 -5.31
C GLY A 345 1.48 15.67 -4.82
N SER A 346 2.25 15.07 -5.74
CA SER A 346 3.43 14.25 -5.52
C SER A 346 4.57 14.78 -6.37
N ALA A 347 5.73 15.00 -5.76
CA ALA A 347 6.97 15.35 -6.45
C ALA A 347 7.87 14.13 -6.69
N ASP A 348 7.62 13.03 -5.98
CA ASP A 348 8.41 11.80 -6.02
C ASP A 348 7.94 10.81 -7.09
N ALA A 349 6.63 10.76 -7.41
CA ALA A 349 6.08 9.75 -8.31
C ALA A 349 6.65 9.85 -9.74
N THR A 350 6.88 11.07 -10.23
CA THR A 350 7.41 11.31 -11.58
C THR A 350 8.82 10.75 -11.79
N PRO A 351 9.84 11.07 -10.95
CA PRO A 351 11.15 10.42 -11.08
C PRO A 351 11.08 8.91 -10.76
N LEU A 352 10.26 8.49 -9.79
CA LEU A 352 10.12 7.07 -9.46
C LEU A 352 9.52 6.23 -10.60
N PHE A 353 8.63 6.82 -11.43
CA PHE A 353 8.09 6.16 -12.62
C PHE A 353 9.19 5.75 -13.60
N LEU A 354 10.18 6.63 -13.81
CA LEU A 354 11.35 6.36 -14.67
C LEU A 354 12.27 5.29 -14.04
N VAL A 355 12.45 5.31 -12.73
CA VAL A 355 13.21 4.29 -12.00
C VAL A 355 12.56 2.91 -12.16
N LEU A 356 11.24 2.82 -12.01
CA LEU A 356 10.50 1.57 -12.21
C LEU A 356 10.57 1.09 -13.66
N LEU A 357 10.45 2.00 -14.64
CA LEU A 357 10.48 1.63 -16.06
C LEU A 357 11.79 0.92 -16.43
N ASP A 358 12.92 1.46 -15.98
CA ASP A 358 14.24 0.86 -16.21
C ASP A 358 14.43 -0.45 -15.42
N GLU A 359 14.04 -0.47 -14.15
CA GLU A 359 14.18 -1.67 -13.33
C GLU A 359 13.29 -2.80 -13.89
N TYR A 360 12.06 -2.51 -14.31
CA TYR A 360 11.16 -3.44 -14.98
C TYR A 360 11.84 -4.06 -16.21
N GLU A 361 12.37 -3.24 -17.10
CA GLU A 361 13.01 -3.73 -18.31
C GLU A 361 14.21 -4.62 -18.00
N ARG A 362 15.07 -4.24 -17.04
CA ARG A 362 16.21 -5.07 -16.63
C ARG A 362 15.79 -6.46 -16.17
N TRP A 363 14.68 -6.56 -15.45
CA TRP A 363 14.17 -7.82 -14.94
C TRP A 363 13.46 -8.66 -16.01
N THR A 364 12.58 -8.04 -16.81
CA THR A 364 11.67 -8.78 -17.70
C THR A 364 12.17 -8.92 -19.13
N GLY A 365 13.01 -7.99 -19.60
CA GLY A 365 13.37 -7.91 -21.02
C GLY A 365 12.27 -7.33 -21.92
N ASP A 366 11.19 -6.80 -21.33
CA ASP A 366 10.06 -6.26 -22.09
C ASP A 366 10.34 -4.86 -22.63
N ALA A 367 11.16 -4.82 -23.68
CA ALA A 367 11.45 -3.61 -24.43
C ALA A 367 10.22 -3.08 -25.21
N ALA A 368 9.18 -3.90 -25.41
CA ALA A 368 7.98 -3.47 -26.11
C ALA A 368 7.18 -2.49 -25.27
N LEU A 369 6.97 -2.78 -23.97
CA LEU A 369 6.33 -1.83 -23.06
C LEU A 369 7.16 -0.54 -22.94
N VAL A 370 8.49 -0.64 -22.83
CA VAL A 370 9.35 0.55 -22.73
C VAL A 370 9.26 1.47 -23.95
N ARG A 371 9.17 0.91 -25.15
CA ARG A 371 8.92 1.71 -26.36
C ARG A 371 7.51 2.30 -26.38
N ALA A 372 6.52 1.57 -25.86
CA ALA A 372 5.14 2.02 -25.85
C ALA A 372 4.89 3.25 -24.95
N VAL A 373 5.72 3.43 -23.90
CA VAL A 373 5.61 4.57 -22.97
C VAL A 373 6.76 5.59 -23.10
N GLU A 374 7.46 5.58 -24.24
CA GLU A 374 8.61 6.46 -24.47
C GLU A 374 8.24 7.95 -24.36
N GLN A 375 7.11 8.35 -24.94
CA GLN A 375 6.67 9.75 -24.94
C GLN A 375 6.41 10.23 -23.51
N GLU A 376 5.75 9.41 -22.70
CA GLU A 376 5.43 9.69 -21.31
C GLU A 376 6.70 9.72 -20.45
N ALA A 377 7.67 8.83 -20.72
CA ALA A 377 8.95 8.85 -20.05
C ALA A 377 9.75 10.14 -20.36
N ARG A 378 9.76 10.59 -21.62
CA ARG A 378 10.39 11.87 -22.00
C ARG A 378 9.69 13.05 -21.36
N ALA A 379 8.36 13.07 -21.34
CA ALA A 379 7.58 14.11 -20.65
C ALA A 379 7.85 14.14 -19.13
N ALA A 380 8.05 12.97 -18.49
CA ALA A 380 8.43 12.90 -17.08
C ALA A 380 9.82 13.50 -16.82
N VAL A 381 10.79 13.29 -17.72
CA VAL A 381 12.10 13.96 -17.66
C VAL A 381 11.94 15.47 -17.86
N ASP A 382 11.17 15.90 -18.85
CA ASP A 382 10.92 17.33 -19.10
C ASP A 382 10.24 18.00 -17.88
N TRP A 383 9.38 17.27 -17.15
CA TRP A 383 8.82 17.73 -15.88
C TRP A 383 9.90 17.97 -14.82
N ILE A 384 10.83 17.02 -14.65
CA ILE A 384 11.97 17.13 -13.72
C ILE A 384 12.82 18.38 -14.05
N ASP A 385 13.05 18.64 -15.33
CA ASP A 385 13.96 19.71 -15.79
C ASP A 385 13.32 21.11 -15.82
N HIS A 386 12.00 21.20 -15.98
CA HIS A 386 11.34 22.48 -16.26
C HIS A 386 10.26 22.88 -15.25
N TYR A 387 9.50 21.92 -14.72
CA TYR A 387 8.38 22.22 -13.82
C TYR A 387 8.76 22.03 -12.34
N ALA A 388 9.63 21.06 -12.06
CA ALA A 388 10.06 20.74 -10.71
C ALA A 388 11.13 21.70 -10.14
N ASP A 389 11.89 22.41 -10.99
CA ASP A 389 12.85 23.43 -10.57
C ASP A 389 12.19 24.78 -10.27
N ARG A 390 11.33 24.81 -9.26
CA ARG A 390 10.58 26.02 -8.89
C ARG A 390 11.45 27.16 -8.38
N ALA A 391 12.58 26.84 -7.76
CA ALA A 391 13.53 27.83 -7.24
C ALA A 391 14.52 28.32 -8.31
N GLY A 392 14.55 27.72 -9.51
CA GLY A 392 15.51 28.03 -10.56
C GLY A 392 16.96 27.72 -10.18
N ASN A 393 17.15 26.82 -9.20
CA ASN A 393 18.46 26.42 -8.68
C ASN A 393 18.87 25.01 -9.15
N GLY A 394 18.09 24.40 -10.04
CA GLY A 394 18.32 23.09 -10.61
C GLY A 394 18.08 21.93 -9.65
N TYR A 395 17.26 22.13 -8.61
CA TYR A 395 16.80 21.08 -7.69
C TYR A 395 15.29 20.88 -7.83
N VAL A 396 14.86 19.61 -7.73
CA VAL A 396 13.44 19.25 -7.66
C VAL A 396 12.87 19.77 -6.35
N SER A 397 11.87 20.64 -6.44
CA SER A 397 11.24 21.26 -5.27
C SER A 397 9.73 21.32 -5.40
N TYR A 398 9.04 21.34 -4.26
CA TYR A 398 7.59 21.41 -4.21
C TYR A 398 7.10 22.62 -3.41
N GLU A 399 5.97 23.12 -3.85
CA GLU A 399 5.14 24.11 -3.17
C GLU A 399 3.70 23.83 -3.61
N ARG A 400 2.78 23.71 -2.64
CA ARG A 400 1.38 23.43 -2.96
C ARG A 400 0.79 24.56 -3.78
N ARG A 401 0.20 24.24 -4.94
CA ARG A 401 -0.52 25.23 -5.76
C ARG A 401 -1.97 25.43 -5.29
N ASN A 402 -2.54 24.41 -4.65
CA ASN A 402 -3.85 24.46 -4.01
C ASN A 402 -3.68 24.75 -2.51
N PRO A 403 -3.83 26.00 -2.04
CA PRO A 403 -3.58 26.35 -0.64
C PRO A 403 -4.68 25.88 0.31
N VAL A 404 -5.83 25.42 -0.22
CA VAL A 404 -6.99 25.01 0.59
C VAL A 404 -6.94 23.52 0.88
N ASN A 405 -6.82 22.69 -0.17
CA ASN A 405 -6.94 21.24 -0.08
C ASN A 405 -5.68 20.48 -0.55
N GLY A 406 -4.62 21.20 -0.96
CA GLY A 406 -3.37 20.59 -1.40
C GLY A 406 -2.48 20.16 -0.22
N LEU A 407 -1.77 19.05 -0.41
CA LEU A 407 -0.79 18.53 0.55
C LEU A 407 0.34 19.53 0.75
N GLU A 408 0.66 19.80 2.02
CA GLU A 408 1.78 20.69 2.38
C GLU A 408 3.13 20.10 1.98
N ASN A 409 3.34 18.82 2.27
CA ASN A 409 4.51 18.08 1.83
C ASN A 409 4.11 17.14 0.68
N GLN A 410 4.81 17.24 -0.44
CA GLN A 410 4.56 16.44 -1.65
C GLN A 410 5.63 15.38 -1.87
N CYS A 411 6.41 15.07 -0.84
CA CYS A 411 7.31 13.92 -0.78
C CYS A 411 6.62 12.74 -0.08
N TRP A 412 7.31 11.61 0.06
CA TRP A 412 6.73 10.42 0.68
C TRP A 412 6.34 10.64 2.15
N LYS A 413 7.06 11.53 2.86
CA LYS A 413 6.69 12.00 4.19
C LYS A 413 5.70 13.16 4.08
N ASP A 414 4.50 12.89 3.61
CA ASP A 414 3.51 13.92 3.25
C ASP A 414 2.77 14.59 4.43
N SER A 415 3.07 14.24 5.69
CA SER A 415 2.52 14.96 6.85
C SER A 415 3.12 16.36 6.98
N TRP A 416 2.31 17.32 7.43
CA TRP A 416 2.68 18.75 7.53
C TRP A 416 3.96 19.03 8.34
N ASP A 417 4.26 18.20 9.34
CA ASP A 417 5.36 18.36 10.30
C ASP A 417 6.60 17.51 10.03
N SER A 418 6.62 16.73 8.94
CA SER A 418 7.67 15.75 8.67
C SER A 418 9.03 16.34 8.29
N ILE A 419 9.03 17.55 7.72
CA ILE A 419 10.23 18.27 7.29
C ILE A 419 10.45 19.43 8.24
N SER A 420 11.44 19.30 9.12
CA SER A 420 11.77 20.33 10.12
C SER A 420 13.26 20.51 10.26
N TYR A 421 13.65 21.69 10.73
CA TYR A 421 14.98 21.92 11.29
C TYR A 421 15.18 21.11 12.58
N ARG A 422 16.43 20.98 13.01
CA ARG A 422 16.80 20.29 14.24
C ARG A 422 16.15 20.88 15.49
N ASP A 423 15.95 22.20 15.50
CA ASP A 423 15.25 22.95 16.56
C ASP A 423 13.71 22.81 16.52
N GLY A 424 13.17 22.13 15.50
CA GLY A 424 11.74 21.88 15.33
C GLY A 424 11.00 22.98 14.56
N ARG A 425 11.68 24.03 14.10
CA ARG A 425 11.10 25.01 13.18
C ARG A 425 10.77 24.34 11.84
N LEU A 426 9.67 24.76 11.20
CA LEU A 426 9.30 24.30 9.86
C LEU A 426 9.91 25.24 8.80
N PRO A 427 10.52 24.71 7.73
CA PRO A 427 11.09 25.52 6.66
C PRO A 427 10.01 26.15 5.76
N GLY A 428 10.37 27.26 5.11
CA GLY A 428 9.53 27.88 4.08
C GLY A 428 9.46 27.04 2.79
N PHE A 429 8.68 27.52 1.83
CA PHE A 429 8.55 26.96 0.49
C PHE A 429 9.28 27.82 -0.56
N PRO A 430 9.63 27.28 -1.74
CA PRO A 430 9.56 25.85 -2.10
C PRO A 430 10.57 25.01 -1.30
N ARG A 431 10.25 23.73 -1.08
CA ARG A 431 11.10 22.78 -0.34
C ARG A 431 11.75 21.80 -1.31
N ALA A 432 13.08 21.66 -1.24
CA ALA A 432 13.84 20.68 -2.01
C ALA A 432 14.37 19.60 -1.08
N THR A 433 13.59 18.53 -0.85
CA THR A 433 14.01 17.42 0.03
C THR A 433 15.09 16.56 -0.64
N CYS A 434 15.96 15.95 0.16
CA CYS A 434 17.16 15.30 -0.37
C CYS A 434 16.86 14.04 -1.18
N GLU A 435 15.87 13.25 -0.78
CA GLU A 435 15.47 12.03 -1.49
C GLU A 435 14.91 12.32 -2.88
N LEU A 436 14.22 13.45 -3.07
CA LEU A 436 13.75 13.88 -4.39
C LEU A 436 14.91 14.10 -5.37
N GLN A 437 16.02 14.65 -4.88
CA GLN A 437 17.22 14.84 -5.70
C GLN A 437 17.87 13.49 -6.04
N GLY A 438 17.87 12.57 -5.07
CA GLY A 438 18.27 11.19 -5.28
C GLY A 438 17.43 10.51 -6.37
N TYR A 439 16.10 10.60 -6.29
CA TYR A 439 15.21 10.02 -7.29
C TYR A 439 15.39 10.66 -8.68
N ALA A 440 15.54 11.98 -8.75
CA ALA A 440 15.80 12.68 -10.01
C ALA A 440 17.13 12.23 -10.64
N TYR A 441 18.19 12.07 -9.84
CA TYR A 441 19.47 11.54 -10.30
C TYR A 441 19.33 10.10 -10.84
N ASP A 442 18.72 9.19 -10.07
CA ASP A 442 18.57 7.79 -10.50
C ASP A 442 17.68 7.69 -11.76
N ALA A 443 16.62 8.48 -11.82
CA ALA A 443 15.76 8.61 -12.99
C ALA A 443 16.54 9.02 -14.25
N LYS A 444 17.39 10.05 -14.16
CA LYS A 444 18.22 10.49 -15.31
C LYS A 444 19.21 9.42 -15.76
N VAL A 445 19.92 8.79 -14.83
CA VAL A 445 20.89 7.72 -15.14
C VAL A 445 20.21 6.52 -15.82
N ARG A 446 19.05 6.11 -15.30
CA ARG A 446 18.29 4.98 -15.80
C ARG A 446 17.64 5.27 -17.15
N THR A 447 17.04 6.45 -17.30
CA THR A 447 16.47 6.88 -18.58
C THR A 447 17.54 7.05 -19.66
N ALA A 448 18.76 7.47 -19.31
CA ALA A 448 19.87 7.52 -20.26
C ALA A 448 20.17 6.14 -20.87
N ARG A 449 20.16 5.09 -20.05
CA ARG A 449 20.30 3.72 -20.55
C ARG A 449 19.17 3.35 -21.50
N LEU A 450 17.91 3.58 -21.11
CA LEU A 450 16.75 3.29 -21.97
C LEU A 450 16.83 4.03 -23.31
N ALA A 451 17.23 5.31 -23.27
CA ALA A 451 17.43 6.12 -24.46
C ALA A 451 18.51 5.52 -25.38
N ARG A 452 19.63 5.08 -24.82
CA ARG A 452 20.74 4.51 -25.60
C ARG A 452 20.42 3.13 -26.17
N GLU A 453 19.86 2.25 -25.34
CA GLU A 453 19.71 0.83 -25.65
C GLU A 453 18.39 0.49 -26.35
N ILE A 454 17.31 1.24 -26.10
CA ILE A 454 15.94 0.86 -26.51
C ILE A 454 15.29 1.89 -27.44
N TRP A 455 15.44 3.18 -27.14
CA TRP A 455 14.88 4.25 -27.98
C TRP A 455 15.84 4.72 -29.08
N HIS A 456 17.08 4.22 -29.06
CA HIS A 456 18.12 4.52 -30.06
C HIS A 456 18.43 6.03 -30.20
N ASP A 457 18.45 6.74 -29.09
CA ASP A 457 18.72 8.18 -28.97
C ASP A 457 19.95 8.43 -28.08
N PRO A 458 21.18 8.16 -28.58
CA PRO A 458 22.40 8.31 -27.79
C PRO A 458 22.70 9.76 -27.41
N ALA A 459 22.27 10.75 -28.20
CA ALA A 459 22.49 12.15 -27.89
C ALA A 459 21.67 12.60 -26.68
N TYR A 460 20.41 12.15 -26.57
CA TYR A 460 19.61 12.36 -25.37
C TYR A 460 20.19 11.61 -24.17
N ALA A 461 20.68 10.38 -24.35
CA ALA A 461 21.36 9.63 -23.30
C ALA A 461 22.60 10.37 -22.74
N ASP A 462 23.47 10.87 -23.61
CA ASP A 462 24.68 11.62 -23.22
C ASP A 462 24.31 12.89 -22.44
N ARG A 463 23.23 13.59 -22.83
CA ARG A 463 22.71 14.75 -22.10
C ARG A 463 22.25 14.38 -20.69
N LEU A 464 21.46 13.32 -20.56
CA LEU A 464 20.96 12.88 -19.25
C LEU A 464 22.07 12.41 -18.32
N GLU A 465 23.10 11.74 -18.84
CA GLU A 465 24.29 11.36 -18.09
C GLU A 465 25.05 12.58 -17.57
N GLN A 466 25.24 13.60 -18.42
CA GLN A 466 25.86 14.87 -18.03
C GLN A 466 25.06 15.59 -16.95
N ASP A 467 23.74 15.73 -17.16
CA ASP A 467 22.85 16.39 -16.20
C ASP A 467 22.84 15.66 -14.84
N ALA A 468 22.84 14.32 -14.85
CA ALA A 468 22.92 13.51 -13.65
C ALA A 468 24.25 13.70 -12.92
N ALA A 469 25.38 13.73 -13.65
CA ALA A 469 26.69 13.99 -13.08
C ALA A 469 26.78 15.38 -12.44
N ASP A 470 26.23 16.41 -13.10
CA ASP A 470 26.19 17.77 -12.58
C ASP A 470 25.27 17.91 -11.36
N LEU A 471 24.10 17.24 -11.36
CA LEU A 471 23.23 17.16 -10.19
C LEU A 471 23.93 16.48 -9.01
N LYS A 472 24.59 15.34 -9.25
CA LYS A 472 25.35 14.61 -8.22
C LYS A 472 26.42 15.49 -7.58
N ARG A 473 27.22 16.20 -8.38
CA ARG A 473 28.27 17.09 -7.88
C ARG A 473 27.71 18.22 -7.01
N ARG A 474 26.69 18.93 -7.51
CA ARG A 474 26.06 20.05 -6.77
C ARG A 474 25.38 19.57 -5.49
N PHE A 475 24.65 18.47 -5.55
CA PHE A 475 23.98 17.89 -4.38
C PHE A 475 24.97 17.58 -3.25
N ASN A 476 26.08 16.91 -3.56
CA ASN A 476 27.08 16.56 -2.55
C ASN A 476 27.78 17.79 -1.94
N GLN A 477 27.76 18.94 -2.62
CA GLN A 477 28.27 20.21 -2.10
C GLN A 477 27.22 20.95 -1.25
N ASP A 478 26.01 21.10 -1.78
CA ASP A 478 25.00 22.00 -1.23
C ASP A 478 24.24 21.39 -0.05
N PHE A 479 24.03 20.07 -0.05
CA PHE A 479 23.28 19.37 1.00
C PHE A 479 24.18 18.87 2.15
N TRP A 480 25.50 18.89 2.02
CA TRP A 480 26.38 18.35 3.05
C TRP A 480 26.45 19.25 4.30
N ILE A 481 26.30 18.65 5.48
CA ILE A 481 26.44 19.32 6.78
C ILE A 481 27.74 18.85 7.42
N ASP A 482 28.77 19.69 7.35
CA ASP A 482 30.14 19.35 7.77
C ASP A 482 30.23 18.99 9.27
N ASP A 483 29.63 19.80 10.15
CA ASP A 483 29.73 19.62 11.61
C ASP A 483 29.08 18.33 12.11
N GLY A 484 28.19 17.73 11.32
CA GLY A 484 27.49 16.49 11.66
C GLY A 484 27.86 15.28 10.80
N GLU A 485 28.57 15.49 9.69
CA GLU A 485 28.86 14.48 8.67
C GLU A 485 27.61 13.76 8.12
N TYR A 486 26.57 14.51 7.74
CA TYR A 486 25.38 13.96 7.09
C TYR A 486 24.81 14.89 6.01
N MET A 487 23.83 14.37 5.26
CA MET A 487 23.11 15.14 4.25
C MET A 487 21.89 15.82 4.89
N ALA A 488 21.74 17.12 4.65
CA ALA A 488 20.56 17.90 5.01
C ALA A 488 19.29 17.23 4.53
N LEU A 489 18.22 17.31 5.32
CA LEU A 489 16.91 16.77 4.97
C LEU A 489 16.31 17.48 3.75
N ALA A 490 16.54 18.79 3.66
CA ALA A 490 16.08 19.62 2.55
C ALA A 490 16.91 20.91 2.41
N LEU A 491 16.70 21.62 1.30
CA LEU A 491 16.92 23.06 1.22
C LEU A 491 15.58 23.79 1.30
N ASP A 492 15.53 24.88 2.06
CA ASP A 492 14.38 25.78 2.08
C ASP A 492 14.42 26.81 0.93
N GLY A 493 13.37 27.63 0.80
CA GLY A 493 13.26 28.63 -0.27
C GLY A 493 14.36 29.70 -0.27
N ASP A 494 15.08 29.89 0.84
CA ASP A 494 16.24 30.78 0.94
C ASP A 494 17.57 30.05 0.67
N GLY A 495 17.52 28.75 0.33
CA GLY A 495 18.68 27.89 0.12
C GLY A 495 19.36 27.44 1.42
N ARG A 496 18.70 27.58 2.58
CA ARG A 496 19.26 27.12 3.86
C ARG A 496 19.09 25.62 4.01
N ARG A 497 20.10 24.97 4.59
CA ARG A 497 20.10 23.53 4.91
C ARG A 497 19.16 23.25 6.07
N VAL A 498 18.13 22.46 5.83
CA VAL A 498 17.25 21.90 6.86
C VAL A 498 17.97 20.73 7.50
N ASP A 499 18.39 20.90 8.75
CA ASP A 499 19.49 20.15 9.37
C ASP A 499 19.07 19.00 10.29
N ALA A 500 17.79 18.64 10.35
CA ALA A 500 17.36 17.49 11.14
C ALA A 500 17.83 16.16 10.53
N LEU A 501 18.32 15.24 11.38
CA LEU A 501 18.72 13.90 10.96
C LEU A 501 17.50 12.99 10.77
N SER A 502 17.38 12.41 9.58
CA SER A 502 16.17 11.72 9.12
C SER A 502 16.50 10.50 8.26
N SER A 503 15.56 9.55 8.16
CA SER A 503 15.75 8.30 7.39
C SER A 503 15.96 8.52 5.88
N ASN A 504 15.59 9.69 5.36
CA ASN A 504 15.73 10.08 3.95
C ASN A 504 17.17 9.87 3.43
N VAL A 505 18.19 9.97 4.29
CA VAL A 505 19.59 9.73 3.89
C VAL A 505 19.84 8.32 3.36
N GLY A 506 19.04 7.32 3.78
CA GLY A 506 19.16 5.96 3.24
C GLY A 506 18.63 5.81 1.81
N HIS A 507 17.67 6.66 1.40
CA HIS A 507 17.22 6.73 0.00
C HIS A 507 18.29 7.32 -0.93
N LEU A 508 19.19 8.16 -0.40
CA LEU A 508 20.34 8.67 -1.15
C LEU A 508 21.35 7.57 -1.47
N LEU A 509 21.50 6.59 -0.56
CA LEU A 509 22.32 5.39 -0.81
C LEU A 509 21.64 4.46 -1.82
N TRP A 510 20.32 4.42 -1.86
CA TRP A 510 19.59 3.63 -2.85
C TRP A 510 19.75 4.21 -4.27
N SER A 511 19.52 5.52 -4.43
CA SER A 511 19.67 6.21 -5.72
C SER A 511 21.12 6.22 -6.23
N GLY A 512 22.11 6.18 -5.33
CA GLY A 512 23.53 6.25 -5.70
C GLY A 512 24.05 7.67 -5.92
N ILE A 513 23.29 8.69 -5.49
CA ILE A 513 23.69 10.10 -5.60
C ILE A 513 24.85 10.44 -4.65
N VAL A 514 25.03 9.73 -3.54
CA VAL A 514 26.08 10.03 -2.55
C VAL A 514 27.47 9.66 -3.10
N GLU A 515 28.46 10.53 -2.89
CA GLU A 515 29.86 10.20 -3.19
C GLU A 515 30.41 9.17 -2.19
N GLU A 516 31.22 8.22 -2.67
CA GLU A 516 31.74 7.11 -1.86
C GLU A 516 32.39 7.54 -0.52
N PRO A 517 33.20 8.61 -0.44
CA PRO A 517 33.81 9.04 0.82
C PRO A 517 32.81 9.47 1.90
N LYS A 518 31.59 9.86 1.52
CA LYS A 518 30.53 10.31 2.45
C LYS A 518 29.62 9.18 2.89
N ALA A 519 29.60 8.06 2.17
CA ALA A 519 28.68 6.96 2.41
C ALA A 519 28.85 6.35 3.81
N GLU A 520 30.10 6.15 4.25
CA GLU A 520 30.38 5.55 5.58
C GLU A 520 29.76 6.35 6.72
N ALA A 521 29.83 7.69 6.65
CA ALA A 521 29.23 8.55 7.67
C ALA A 521 27.70 8.39 7.74
N LEU A 522 27.03 8.31 6.58
CA LEU A 522 25.58 8.06 6.54
C LEU A 522 25.21 6.69 7.10
N VAL A 523 26.02 5.66 6.82
CA VAL A 523 25.82 4.32 7.40
C VAL A 523 25.95 4.36 8.92
N ARG A 524 26.96 5.05 9.47
CA ARG A 524 27.12 5.23 10.92
C ARG A 524 25.88 5.88 11.55
N HIS A 525 25.33 6.92 10.91
CA HIS A 525 24.11 7.59 11.38
C HIS A 525 22.90 6.66 11.34
N LEU A 526 22.66 5.96 10.22
CA LEU A 526 21.54 5.02 10.08
C LEU A 526 21.60 3.88 11.09
N MET A 527 22.79 3.41 11.45
CA MET A 527 23.00 2.33 12.43
C MET A 527 23.11 2.81 13.88
N SER A 528 23.09 4.13 14.11
CA SER A 528 23.19 4.71 15.45
C SER A 528 21.96 4.37 16.30
N PRO A 529 22.06 4.35 17.64
CA PRO A 529 20.91 4.15 18.52
C PRO A 529 19.79 5.18 18.32
N ALA A 530 20.13 6.39 17.88
CA ALA A 530 19.16 7.45 17.61
C ALA A 530 18.26 7.13 16.41
N MET A 531 18.81 6.48 15.39
CA MET A 531 18.09 6.11 14.17
C MET A 531 17.60 4.66 14.21
N PHE A 532 18.47 3.70 14.46
CA PHE A 532 18.13 2.28 14.50
C PHE A 532 17.68 1.84 15.90
N SER A 533 16.39 1.54 16.03
CA SER A 533 15.77 1.15 17.31
C SER A 533 16.07 -0.30 17.73
N GLY A 534 16.63 -1.11 16.84
CA GLY A 534 16.68 -2.57 16.96
C GLY A 534 15.52 -3.30 16.29
N TRP A 535 14.40 -2.60 16.01
CA TRP A 535 13.32 -3.06 15.14
C TRP A 535 13.48 -2.53 13.71
N GLY A 536 14.01 -1.33 13.55
CA GLY A 536 14.21 -0.67 12.26
C GLY A 536 14.74 0.75 12.44
N VAL A 537 15.07 1.40 11.34
CA VAL A 537 15.40 2.82 11.25
C VAL A 537 14.14 3.65 11.41
N ARG A 538 14.18 4.59 12.35
CA ARG A 538 13.13 5.57 12.62
C ARG A 538 13.13 6.66 11.56
N THR A 539 11.95 7.22 11.29
CA THR A 539 11.79 8.31 10.32
C THR A 539 12.53 9.59 10.70
N LEU A 540 12.70 9.86 11.99
CA LEU A 540 13.44 11.00 12.53
C LEU A 540 14.31 10.52 13.70
N ALA A 541 15.52 11.05 13.83
CA ALA A 541 16.45 10.63 14.87
C ALA A 541 15.95 11.02 16.27
N GLU A 542 16.19 10.15 17.25
CA GLU A 542 16.01 10.51 18.65
C GLU A 542 16.93 11.69 19.02
N GLY A 543 16.35 12.73 19.63
CA GLY A 543 17.05 13.97 19.99
C GLY A 543 16.76 15.15 19.06
N GLU A 544 16.14 14.91 17.90
CA GLU A 544 15.54 15.98 17.08
C GLU A 544 14.32 16.57 17.80
N ALA A 545 14.11 17.89 17.73
CA ALA A 545 13.09 18.54 18.57
C ALA A 545 11.65 18.07 18.30
N ARG A 546 11.36 17.59 17.08
CA ARG A 546 10.06 17.01 16.70
C ARG A 546 9.97 15.50 16.86
N TYR A 547 11.04 14.86 17.33
CA TYR A 547 11.05 13.41 17.50
C TYR A 547 9.91 12.96 18.43
N ASN A 548 9.07 12.08 17.91
CA ASN A 548 8.01 11.42 18.64
C ASN A 548 7.91 9.96 18.17
N PRO A 549 8.20 8.96 19.04
CA PRO A 549 8.15 7.55 18.66
C PRO A 549 6.77 7.09 18.21
N VAL A 550 5.71 7.83 18.54
CA VAL A 550 4.33 7.59 18.08
C VAL A 550 3.84 8.68 17.11
N GLY A 551 4.74 9.44 16.48
CA GLY A 551 4.42 10.45 15.46
C GLY A 551 4.55 9.91 14.04
N TYR A 552 3.58 10.20 13.17
CA TYR A 552 3.37 9.54 11.88
C TYR A 552 4.61 9.50 10.97
N HIS A 553 5.29 10.64 10.76
CA HIS A 553 6.55 10.72 9.99
C HIS A 553 7.72 11.30 10.79
N VAL A 554 7.58 11.41 12.12
CA VAL A 554 8.54 12.11 12.99
C VAL A 554 9.09 11.21 14.09
N GLY A 555 9.13 9.89 13.87
CA GLY A 555 9.79 8.96 14.79
C GLY A 555 9.28 7.52 14.74
N THR A 556 8.19 7.22 14.04
CA THR A 556 7.75 5.85 13.73
C THR A 556 8.72 5.12 12.78
N ILE A 557 8.56 3.81 12.69
CA ILE A 557 9.29 2.93 11.79
C ILE A 557 8.35 2.45 10.70
N TRP A 558 8.77 2.64 9.45
CA TRP A 558 8.03 2.27 8.26
C TRP A 558 8.72 1.08 7.58
N PRO A 559 8.05 -0.08 7.41
CA PRO A 559 8.65 -1.25 6.77
C PRO A 559 9.17 -0.97 5.36
N PHE A 560 8.42 -0.22 4.56
CA PHE A 560 8.84 0.11 3.20
C PHE A 560 10.13 0.95 3.20
N ASP A 561 10.20 2.00 4.03
CA ASP A 561 11.36 2.88 4.16
C ASP A 561 12.61 2.04 4.46
N ASN A 562 12.49 1.17 5.46
CA ASN A 562 13.56 0.26 5.86
C ASN A 562 13.99 -0.72 4.77
N SER A 563 13.07 -1.19 3.92
CA SER A 563 13.41 -2.05 2.78
C SER A 563 14.26 -1.33 1.72
N PHE A 564 13.98 -0.04 1.46
CA PHE A 564 14.78 0.78 0.53
C PHE A 564 16.11 1.22 1.14
N ILE A 565 16.15 1.53 2.45
CA ILE A 565 17.39 1.79 3.18
C ILE A 565 18.32 0.57 3.11
N ALA A 566 17.80 -0.63 3.39
CA ALA A 566 18.57 -1.87 3.29
C ALA A 566 19.09 -2.11 1.86
N TRP A 567 18.26 -1.83 0.84
CA TRP A 567 18.68 -1.92 -0.56
C TRP A 567 19.81 -0.93 -0.90
N GLY A 568 19.74 0.30 -0.40
CA GLY A 568 20.78 1.31 -0.54
C GLY A 568 22.10 0.94 0.14
N LEU A 569 22.04 0.46 1.38
CA LEU A 569 23.21 -0.08 2.08
C LEU A 569 23.87 -1.21 1.28
N ARG A 570 23.05 -2.13 0.75
CA ARG A 570 23.54 -3.22 -0.09
C ARG A 570 24.23 -2.73 -1.36
N ARG A 571 23.71 -1.67 -1.99
CA ARG A 571 24.30 -1.04 -3.18
C ARG A 571 25.70 -0.51 -2.91
N TYR A 572 25.93 0.07 -1.73
CA TYR A 572 27.22 0.63 -1.31
C TYR A 572 28.16 -0.39 -0.64
N GLY A 573 27.80 -1.67 -0.59
CA GLY A 573 28.66 -2.74 -0.07
C GLY A 573 28.50 -3.02 1.43
N TYR A 574 27.55 -2.37 2.11
CA TYR A 574 27.24 -2.55 3.53
C TYR A 574 26.22 -3.68 3.74
N ALA A 575 26.65 -4.90 3.37
CA ALA A 575 25.79 -6.07 3.34
C ALA A 575 25.32 -6.53 4.75
N ASP A 576 26.18 -6.38 5.76
CA ASP A 576 25.88 -6.78 7.14
C ASP A 576 24.88 -5.83 7.79
N GLU A 577 25.03 -4.53 7.55
CA GLU A 577 24.10 -3.48 8.00
C GLU A 577 22.72 -3.65 7.34
N ALA A 578 22.70 -3.94 6.02
CA ALA A 578 21.47 -4.26 5.31
C ALA A 578 20.78 -5.50 5.89
N ALA A 579 21.54 -6.57 6.17
CA ALA A 579 21.01 -7.79 6.79
C ALA A 579 20.48 -7.53 8.21
N ARG A 580 21.10 -6.62 8.97
CA ARG A 580 20.65 -6.24 10.31
C ARG A 580 19.31 -5.49 10.30
N ILE A 581 19.12 -4.56 9.36
CA ILE A 581 17.80 -3.91 9.15
C ILE A 581 16.76 -4.95 8.74
N ALA A 582 17.10 -5.83 7.79
CA ALA A 582 16.20 -6.88 7.33
C ALA A 582 15.72 -7.77 8.49
N ALA A 583 16.65 -8.21 9.35
CA ALA A 583 16.33 -9.00 10.53
C ALA A 583 15.39 -8.26 11.49
N GLY A 584 15.63 -6.97 11.76
CA GLY A 584 14.77 -6.17 12.64
C GLY A 584 13.31 -6.10 12.15
N ILE A 585 13.13 -5.84 10.85
CA ILE A 585 11.79 -5.73 10.26
C ILE A 585 11.09 -7.09 10.16
N LEU A 586 11.82 -8.15 9.81
CA LEU A 586 11.24 -9.50 9.74
C LEU A 586 10.91 -10.06 11.13
N ASP A 587 11.71 -9.74 12.16
CA ASP A 587 11.38 -10.04 13.56
C ASP A 587 10.09 -9.32 13.98
N ALA A 588 9.92 -8.06 13.56
CA ALA A 588 8.67 -7.35 13.79
C ALA A 588 7.49 -8.01 13.06
N ALA A 589 7.69 -8.49 11.83
CA ALA A 589 6.66 -9.17 11.05
C ALA A 589 6.12 -10.41 11.77
N ALA A 590 6.98 -11.15 12.47
CA ALA A 590 6.57 -12.31 13.27
C ALA A 590 5.57 -11.95 14.39
N PHE A 591 5.65 -10.74 14.96
CA PHE A 591 4.69 -10.26 15.96
C PHE A 591 3.33 -9.88 15.35
N TYR A 592 3.31 -9.49 14.07
CA TYR A 592 2.10 -9.14 13.33
C TYR A 592 1.57 -10.30 12.48
N ASP A 593 1.88 -11.55 12.86
CA ASP A 593 1.45 -12.76 12.15
C ASP A 593 1.78 -12.72 10.63
N GLY A 594 2.90 -12.07 10.28
CA GLY A 594 3.37 -11.88 8.91
C GLY A 594 2.82 -10.66 8.18
N ARG A 595 1.76 -9.99 8.67
CA ARG A 595 1.17 -8.79 8.05
C ARG A 595 1.76 -7.52 8.68
N LEU A 596 2.86 -7.02 8.13
CA LEU A 596 3.43 -5.76 8.58
C LEU A 596 2.45 -4.59 8.35
N PRO A 597 2.21 -3.73 9.36
CA PRO A 597 1.39 -2.54 9.20
C PRO A 597 2.10 -1.48 8.34
N GLU A 598 1.38 -0.44 7.94
CA GLU A 598 1.92 0.77 7.32
C GLU A 598 3.12 1.34 8.11
N ALA A 599 2.94 1.49 9.43
CA ALA A 599 3.96 1.94 10.35
C ALA A 599 3.73 1.33 11.75
N PHE A 600 4.79 1.29 12.55
CA PHE A 600 4.71 0.99 13.98
C PHE A 600 5.58 1.96 14.78
N ALA A 601 5.35 2.04 16.10
CA ALA A 601 6.00 3.05 16.91
C ALA A 601 7.51 2.80 17.04
N GLY A 602 8.30 3.87 17.00
CA GLY A 602 9.76 3.83 17.01
C GLY A 602 10.38 3.69 18.40
N HIS A 603 9.75 2.98 19.34
CA HIS A 603 10.39 2.68 20.61
C HIS A 603 11.60 1.77 20.42
N ALA A 604 12.61 1.91 21.28
CA ALA A 604 13.76 1.03 21.26
C ALA A 604 13.35 -0.41 21.62
N ARG A 605 14.00 -1.38 20.97
CA ARG A 605 13.83 -2.81 21.26
C ARG A 605 14.29 -3.17 22.68
N SER A 606 15.17 -2.37 23.28
CA SER A 606 15.57 -2.53 24.69
C SER A 606 14.42 -2.26 25.68
N ASP A 607 13.47 -1.41 25.30
CA ASP A 607 12.45 -0.89 26.20
C ASP A 607 11.14 -1.70 26.09
N THR A 608 11.02 -2.51 25.04
CA THR A 608 9.78 -3.18 24.65
C THR A 608 10.05 -4.64 24.31
N ARG A 609 9.20 -5.56 24.77
CA ARG A 609 9.32 -6.99 24.41
C ARG A 609 8.85 -7.29 22.98
N PHE A 610 8.07 -6.37 22.41
CA PHE A 610 7.42 -6.50 21.12
C PHE A 610 7.28 -5.11 20.48
N PRO A 611 7.20 -4.99 19.15
CA PRO A 611 6.95 -3.71 18.50
C PRO A 611 5.60 -3.14 18.94
N ILE A 612 5.58 -1.84 19.23
CA ILE A 612 4.37 -1.16 19.72
C ILE A 612 3.53 -0.73 18.52
N ARG A 613 2.25 -1.10 18.51
CA ARG A 613 1.31 -0.78 17.43
C ARG A 613 1.11 0.73 17.30
N TYR A 614 1.10 1.22 16.06
CA TYR A 614 0.66 2.57 15.74
C TYR A 614 -0.87 2.57 15.53
N PRO A 615 -1.65 3.40 16.25
CA PRO A 615 -3.12 3.25 16.31
C PRO A 615 -3.86 3.37 14.98
N THR A 616 -3.36 4.16 14.04
CA THR A 616 -4.06 4.50 12.78
C THR A 616 -3.37 3.93 11.55
N ALA A 617 -2.42 3.01 11.72
CA ALA A 617 -1.71 2.39 10.60
C ALA A 617 -2.67 1.58 9.73
N CYS A 618 -2.54 1.73 8.42
CA CYS A 618 -3.21 0.82 7.49
C CYS A 618 -2.66 -0.60 7.60
N SER A 619 -3.55 -1.59 7.47
CA SER A 619 -3.19 -3.00 7.54
C SER A 619 -4.26 -3.86 6.84
N PRO A 620 -3.97 -4.43 5.66
CA PRO A 620 -2.70 -4.34 4.94
C PRO A 620 -2.48 -2.99 4.23
N GLN A 621 -1.21 -2.72 3.91
CA GLN A 621 -0.75 -1.59 3.11
C GLN A 621 0.25 -2.11 2.06
N ALA A 622 0.11 -1.69 0.80
CA ALA A 622 0.81 -2.23 -0.36
C ALA A 622 2.34 -2.22 -0.20
N TRP A 623 2.93 -1.07 0.13
CA TRP A 623 4.38 -0.96 0.28
C TRP A 623 4.94 -1.66 1.53
N SER A 624 4.09 -1.97 2.51
CA SER A 624 4.46 -2.76 3.69
C SER A 624 4.36 -4.25 3.38
N ALA A 625 3.37 -4.67 2.59
CA ALA A 625 3.28 -6.02 2.06
C ALA A 625 4.43 -6.33 1.09
N GLY A 626 4.90 -5.34 0.31
CA GLY A 626 6.07 -5.46 -0.55
C GLY A 626 7.41 -5.46 0.21
N ALA A 627 7.50 -4.83 1.38
CA ALA A 627 8.77 -4.67 2.10
C ALA A 627 9.51 -6.01 2.38
N PRO A 628 8.88 -7.08 2.89
CA PRO A 628 9.53 -8.39 3.05
C PRO A 628 10.10 -8.97 1.75
N LEU A 629 9.43 -8.75 0.62
CA LEU A 629 9.88 -9.21 -0.70
C LEU A 629 11.18 -8.51 -1.12
N LEU A 630 11.26 -7.19 -0.94
CA LEU A 630 12.49 -6.44 -1.20
C LEU A 630 13.62 -6.79 -0.22
N LEU A 631 13.30 -7.04 1.04
CA LEU A 631 14.29 -7.51 2.02
C LEU A 631 14.85 -8.88 1.63
N LEU A 632 14.02 -9.82 1.18
CA LEU A 632 14.45 -11.11 0.64
C LEU A 632 15.38 -10.93 -0.57
N ARG A 633 14.98 -10.09 -1.54
CA ARG A 633 15.80 -9.72 -2.71
C ARG A 633 17.16 -9.16 -2.27
N THR A 634 17.17 -8.29 -1.26
CA THR A 634 18.35 -7.61 -0.74
C THR A 634 19.29 -8.56 0.01
N MET A 635 18.75 -9.44 0.85
CA MET A 635 19.51 -10.47 1.59
C MET A 635 20.15 -11.49 0.63
N LEU A 636 19.44 -11.92 -0.42
CA LEU A 636 20.00 -12.80 -1.46
C LEU A 636 20.92 -12.06 -2.44
N GLY A 637 20.89 -10.72 -2.43
CA GLY A 637 21.69 -9.88 -3.33
C GLY A 637 21.35 -10.10 -4.80
N LEU A 638 20.07 -10.29 -5.12
CA LEU A 638 19.59 -10.60 -6.47
C LEU A 638 19.73 -9.41 -7.40
N ARG A 639 20.45 -9.59 -8.50
CA ARG A 639 20.65 -8.55 -9.53
C ARG A 639 20.61 -9.14 -10.94
N PRO A 640 19.83 -8.56 -11.86
CA PRO A 640 19.92 -8.89 -13.28
C PRO A 640 21.26 -8.39 -13.85
N VAL A 641 21.96 -9.25 -14.59
CA VAL A 641 23.22 -8.91 -15.30
C VAL A 641 23.17 -9.51 -16.68
N GLY A 642 22.94 -8.68 -17.71
CA GLY A 642 22.68 -9.18 -19.06
C GLY A 642 21.46 -10.07 -19.05
N ASP A 643 21.60 -11.29 -19.55
CA ASP A 643 20.53 -12.31 -19.57
C ASP A 643 20.60 -13.29 -18.39
N ASP A 644 21.39 -13.00 -17.36
CA ASP A 644 21.57 -13.84 -16.18
C ASP A 644 21.04 -13.20 -14.88
N LEU A 645 20.72 -14.04 -13.90
CA LEU A 645 20.44 -13.64 -12.51
C LEU A 645 21.66 -13.92 -11.62
N VAL A 646 22.26 -12.86 -11.08
CA VAL A 646 23.35 -12.99 -10.11
C VAL A 646 22.80 -12.93 -8.68
N ALA A 647 23.17 -13.91 -7.86
CA ALA A 647 22.93 -13.92 -6.42
C ALA A 647 24.25 -13.73 -5.66
N ARG A 648 24.24 -12.84 -4.68
CA ARG A 648 25.34 -12.63 -3.74
C ARG A 648 24.72 -12.55 -2.35
N PRO A 649 24.50 -13.67 -1.64
CA PRO A 649 23.78 -13.65 -0.38
C PRO A 649 24.61 -13.01 0.75
N ALA A 650 23.96 -12.23 1.61
CA ALA A 650 24.41 -11.97 2.98
C ALA A 650 23.17 -12.06 3.89
N LEU A 651 23.13 -13.13 4.69
CA LEU A 651 22.00 -13.44 5.55
C LEU A 651 22.31 -12.98 6.98
N PRO A 652 21.31 -12.54 7.76
CA PRO A 652 21.50 -12.30 9.18
C PRO A 652 21.79 -13.61 9.91
N ALA A 653 22.41 -13.51 11.09
CA ALA A 653 22.79 -14.68 11.88
C ALA A 653 21.62 -15.58 12.31
N SER A 654 20.39 -15.05 12.30
CA SER A 654 19.16 -15.81 12.61
C SER A 654 18.69 -16.74 11.48
N LEU A 655 19.28 -16.65 10.27
CA LEU A 655 18.87 -17.39 9.08
C LEU A 655 19.99 -18.29 8.59
N ASP A 656 19.89 -19.60 8.83
CA ASP A 656 20.89 -20.59 8.40
C ASP A 656 20.94 -20.72 6.88
N TYR A 657 19.78 -20.82 6.23
CA TYR A 657 19.66 -20.84 4.78
C TYR A 657 18.36 -20.22 4.29
N VAL A 658 18.42 -19.72 3.06
CA VAL A 658 17.27 -19.25 2.27
C VAL A 658 17.47 -19.74 0.83
N ALA A 659 16.44 -20.34 0.24
CA ALA A 659 16.38 -20.65 -1.17
C ALA A 659 15.10 -20.05 -1.77
N LEU A 660 15.26 -19.31 -2.86
CA LEU A 660 14.16 -18.79 -3.65
C LEU A 660 14.19 -19.47 -5.00
N LEU A 661 13.25 -20.36 -5.24
CA LEU A 661 13.19 -21.20 -6.43
C LEU A 661 12.25 -20.60 -7.46
N ASP A 662 12.48 -20.88 -8.74
CA ASP A 662 11.63 -20.41 -9.84
C ASP A 662 11.55 -18.86 -9.95
N VAL A 663 12.64 -18.14 -9.69
CA VAL A 663 12.67 -16.67 -9.89
C VAL A 663 12.54 -16.35 -11.37
N ILE A 664 11.43 -15.66 -11.72
CA ILE A 664 11.09 -15.31 -13.09
C ILE A 664 11.82 -14.03 -13.52
N GLY A 665 12.33 -14.02 -14.74
CA GLY A 665 12.91 -12.85 -15.39
C GLY A 665 13.21 -13.12 -16.86
N ARG A 666 14.00 -12.26 -17.51
CA ARG A 666 14.45 -12.44 -18.90
C ARG A 666 15.24 -13.73 -19.14
N TRP A 667 15.82 -14.30 -18.08
CA TRP A 667 16.46 -15.63 -18.06
C TRP A 667 15.47 -16.80 -18.04
N GLY A 668 14.15 -16.56 -18.06
CA GLY A 668 13.14 -17.59 -17.85
C GLY A 668 12.91 -17.84 -16.36
N ARG A 669 13.45 -18.94 -15.82
CA ARG A 669 13.35 -19.32 -14.40
C ARG A 669 14.70 -19.76 -13.86
N LEU A 670 15.14 -19.18 -12.76
CA LEU A 670 16.37 -19.55 -12.07
C LEU A 670 16.17 -19.62 -10.56
N ASP A 671 16.96 -20.45 -9.91
CA ASP A 671 16.95 -20.59 -8.45
C ASP A 671 18.07 -19.75 -7.83
N ALA A 672 17.80 -19.16 -6.67
CA ALA A 672 18.77 -18.40 -5.89
C ALA A 672 18.91 -18.94 -4.48
N PHE A 673 20.15 -19.12 -4.03
CA PHE A 673 20.46 -19.74 -2.74
C PHE A 673 21.35 -18.83 -1.88
N GLY A 674 21.07 -18.82 -0.59
CA GLY A 674 21.87 -18.18 0.46
C GLY A 674 22.07 -19.12 1.63
N ARG A 675 23.29 -19.12 2.20
CA ARG A 675 23.60 -19.77 3.47
C ARG A 675 24.39 -18.81 4.35
N SER A 676 24.09 -18.80 5.64
CA SER A 676 24.84 -17.99 6.60
C SER A 676 26.27 -18.48 6.70
N THR A 677 27.21 -17.53 6.71
CA THR A 677 28.64 -17.79 6.88
C THR A 677 29.03 -17.97 8.35
N ALA A 678 28.09 -18.02 9.30
CA ALA A 678 28.40 -18.27 10.72
C ALA A 678 29.13 -19.61 10.97
N ALA A 679 29.17 -20.50 9.98
CA ALA A 679 29.98 -21.73 9.98
C ALA A 679 31.41 -21.58 9.41
N SER A 680 31.82 -20.41 8.92
CA SER A 680 33.13 -20.18 8.29
C SER A 680 33.67 -18.79 8.65
N GLY A 681 34.81 -18.76 9.36
CA GLY A 681 35.43 -17.57 9.96
C GLY A 681 35.71 -16.38 9.03
N PRO A 682 36.26 -15.28 9.57
CA PRO A 682 36.24 -13.95 8.95
C PRO A 682 36.93 -13.96 7.58
N ARG A 683 36.18 -13.60 6.53
CA ARG A 683 36.74 -13.33 5.20
C ARG A 683 37.43 -11.97 5.23
N ARG A 684 38.72 -11.94 4.88
CA ARG A 684 39.41 -10.71 4.50
C ARG A 684 38.74 -10.16 3.24
N TYR A 685 38.44 -8.87 3.24
CA TYR A 685 38.06 -8.11 2.05
C TYR A 685 39.12 -8.31 0.96
N GLU A 686 38.77 -8.96 -0.15
CA GLU A 686 39.53 -8.88 -1.39
C GLU A 686 38.89 -7.82 -2.28
N LEU A 687 39.68 -6.80 -2.61
CA LEU A 687 39.37 -5.81 -3.64
C LEU A 687 39.11 -6.55 -4.97
N ALA A 688 38.21 -5.97 -5.78
CA ALA A 688 37.77 -6.51 -7.07
C ALA A 688 38.94 -7.08 -7.90
N PRO A 689 38.76 -8.23 -8.60
CA PRO A 689 39.81 -8.74 -9.46
C PRO A 689 40.09 -7.73 -10.56
N GLN A 690 41.32 -7.20 -10.57
CA GLN A 690 41.89 -6.51 -11.71
C GLN A 690 41.75 -7.42 -12.93
N GLN A 691 41.16 -6.90 -14.00
CA GLN A 691 41.19 -7.54 -15.31
C GLN A 691 42.65 -7.80 -15.70
N LEU A 692 43.07 -9.07 -15.64
CA LEU A 692 44.25 -9.53 -16.35
C LEU A 692 43.84 -9.73 -17.80
N SER A 693 44.11 -8.73 -18.63
CA SER A 693 44.26 -8.95 -20.06
C SER A 693 45.56 -9.70 -20.31
N ALA A 694 45.51 -10.71 -21.18
CA ALA A 694 46.69 -11.38 -21.71
C ALA A 694 46.38 -11.90 -23.12
N PRO A 695 47.43 -12.10 -23.94
CA PRO A 695 48.26 -11.10 -24.59
C PRO A 695 47.71 -10.65 -25.95
#